data_AF-A0A2I2EZW5-F1
#
_entry.id   AF-A0A2I2EZW5-F1
#
_cell.length_a   1.000
_cell.length_b   1.000
_cell.length_c   1.000
_cell.angle_alpha   90.00
_cell.angle_beta   90.00
_cell.angle_gamma   90.00
#
_symmetry.space_group_name_H-M   'P 1'
#
loop_
_entity.id
_entity.type
_entity.pdbx_description
1 polymer ?
#
loop_
_entity_poly.entity_id
_entity_poly.type
_entity_poly.pdbx_seq_one_letter_code
_entity_poly.pdbx_strand_id
1 'polypeptide(L)'
;MATERSLGALLRSLQTSSEIQDAFALLPTATSLLSMLGNPLNLSLLASQLLSAPAIWDHPVDLHACRKILSVFNTAAITVLHNDTTEDTRIPYAGPPKLGREEWVKAIVTGADDKSPRWRHLLLIGGVLLGFEGQNRQGLSWSVRKKLESALVTAAQLALEELDPNGGIDGLCVTMVLNYSFELLSDFERGHLDYDRLLPVMVDAVYSSPEGLERGYFLGTVDKDIVEGPAKKFMWSPQSLTFNRVVGISSSPLVSALGPLSRLIAHAVENAREPSLVVRTVDYIAEFARTLMVQWRQNKLSEVDKTEETDFLDPESLQNTIPGLWKLLRNSLYSTVIVLRAVLGRVMNDKVLAANKNAPFLSMQALHVLRNMYFITSRIGQNVSSQHMFVTLAAVDILSQYPDLAENFMRSIKPSDVGQIPAHPAERALDLYFLNTAELFTIVLSPTCSEELLISAALPYLPAGGNNNLLDIFEAAHSTCLAVFAIPTNASIAAKYLPFYVDNLFAVFPNNLSIRQFRLAFKTVLQVTAPPSPIANSNRLLPSILLEVLYDRAHRASGDALPESAQGYSNEDMGKSIPLSEQAALTLSLIDGLCFLRVDDLEEWLPLSASLLNMIRDPDMRAQCVQRFWDALSNGEMDVERANYCVTWWSTKGGRELVLFGPEMEHSNAGSDQGAYMSGAIGGVAPESKL
;
A
#
# COMPACT_ATOMS: atom_id res chain seq x y z
N MET A 1 -56.45 -1.65 23.02
CA MET A 1 -56.67 -0.58 24.02
C MET A 1 -55.40 -0.02 24.66
N ALA A 2 -54.55 -0.77 25.38
CA ALA A 2 -53.33 -0.18 25.99
C ALA A 2 -52.29 0.28 24.95
N THR A 3 -52.06 -0.52 23.90
CA THR A 3 -51.15 -0.23 22.78
C THR A 3 -51.62 0.90 21.87
N GLU A 4 -52.93 1.12 21.74
CA GLU A 4 -53.50 2.23 20.96
C GLU A 4 -53.42 3.56 21.70
N ARG A 5 -53.58 3.54 23.04
CA ARG A 5 -53.38 4.72 23.88
C ARG A 5 -51.91 5.15 23.91
N SER A 6 -50.97 4.20 23.94
CA SER A 6 -49.54 4.51 23.85
C SER A 6 -49.14 5.04 22.47
N LEU A 7 -49.72 4.50 21.37
CA LEU A 7 -49.54 5.06 20.03
C LEU A 7 -50.05 6.51 19.96
N GLY A 8 -51.27 6.79 20.44
CA GLY A 8 -51.82 8.14 20.44
C GLY A 8 -51.07 9.13 21.35
N ALA A 9 -50.38 8.65 22.38
CA ALA A 9 -49.48 9.46 23.19
C ALA A 9 -48.17 9.75 22.43
N LEU A 10 -47.55 8.72 21.85
CA LEU A 10 -46.32 8.86 21.06
C LEU A 10 -46.49 9.82 19.87
N LEU A 11 -47.57 9.66 19.11
CA LEU A 11 -47.84 10.52 17.94
C LEU A 11 -48.00 11.99 18.33
N ARG A 12 -48.66 12.28 19.46
CA ARG A 12 -48.75 13.65 19.97
C ARG A 12 -47.39 14.17 20.39
N SER A 13 -46.60 13.37 21.12
CA SER A 13 -45.26 13.78 21.56
C SER A 13 -44.31 14.05 20.37
N LEU A 14 -44.38 13.27 19.29
CA LEU A 14 -43.60 13.49 18.06
C LEU A 14 -44.03 14.74 17.28
N GLN A 15 -45.22 15.29 17.56
CA GLN A 15 -45.70 16.53 16.95
C GLN A 15 -45.44 17.76 17.83
N THR A 16 -45.34 17.59 19.15
CA THR A 16 -45.26 18.71 20.11
C THR A 16 -43.90 18.90 20.75
N SER A 17 -42.97 17.96 20.61
CA SER A 17 -41.63 18.08 21.21
C SER A 17 -40.84 19.20 20.53
N SER A 18 -40.25 20.07 21.34
CA SER A 18 -39.49 21.25 20.90
C SER A 18 -37.98 21.00 20.76
N GLU A 19 -37.46 19.92 21.38
CA GLU A 19 -36.05 19.57 21.37
C GLU A 19 -35.81 18.21 20.70
N ILE A 20 -34.80 18.15 19.83
CA ILE A 20 -34.47 16.94 19.08
C ILE A 20 -34.05 15.77 19.99
N GLN A 21 -33.47 16.04 21.17
CA GLN A 21 -33.05 15.01 22.13
C GLN A 21 -34.26 14.29 22.73
N ASP A 22 -35.32 15.04 23.05
CA ASP A 22 -36.58 14.49 23.55
C ASP A 22 -37.26 13.65 22.47
N ALA A 23 -37.27 14.12 21.22
CA ALA A 23 -37.78 13.36 20.09
C ALA A 23 -37.01 12.03 19.91
N PHE A 24 -35.68 12.03 20.07
CA PHE A 24 -34.88 10.82 19.98
C PHE A 24 -35.04 9.87 21.17
N ALA A 25 -35.35 10.38 22.36
CA ALA A 25 -35.68 9.54 23.52
C ALA A 25 -36.97 8.72 23.31
N LEU A 26 -37.83 9.12 22.36
CA LEU A 26 -39.06 8.40 22.01
C LEU A 26 -38.85 7.26 21.00
N LEU A 27 -37.69 7.21 20.31
CA LEU A 27 -37.43 6.20 19.28
C LEU A 27 -37.47 4.75 19.81
N PRO A 28 -36.96 4.40 21.00
CA PRO A 28 -37.10 3.05 21.55
C PRO A 28 -38.56 2.63 21.72
N THR A 29 -39.43 3.57 22.13
CA THR A 29 -40.88 3.33 22.23
C THR A 29 -41.49 3.12 20.85
N ALA A 30 -41.10 3.90 19.85
CA ALA A 30 -41.52 3.72 18.48
C ALA A 30 -41.11 2.34 17.93
N THR A 31 -39.86 1.92 18.14
CA THR A 31 -39.36 0.58 17.76
C THR A 31 -40.20 -0.53 18.39
N SER A 32 -40.47 -0.45 19.69
CA SER A 32 -41.29 -1.43 20.40
C SER A 32 -42.70 -1.50 19.83
N LEU A 33 -43.35 -0.34 19.58
CA LEU A 33 -44.69 -0.31 18.98
C LEU A 33 -44.71 -0.86 17.55
N LEU A 34 -43.71 -0.54 16.72
CA LEU A 34 -43.59 -1.10 15.36
C LEU A 34 -43.56 -2.63 15.38
N SER A 35 -42.94 -3.24 16.40
CA SER A 35 -42.88 -4.71 16.53
C SER A 35 -44.12 -5.36 17.13
N MET A 36 -44.98 -4.61 17.84
CA MET A 36 -46.14 -5.15 18.58
C MET A 36 -47.50 -4.82 17.97
N LEU A 37 -47.60 -3.79 17.13
CA LEU A 37 -48.88 -3.37 16.53
C LEU A 37 -49.36 -4.41 15.50
N GLY A 38 -50.55 -4.97 15.72
CA GLY A 38 -51.19 -5.92 14.80
C GLY A 38 -52.07 -5.28 13.72
N ASN A 39 -52.35 -3.97 13.79
CA ASN A 39 -53.17 -3.28 12.80
C ASN A 39 -52.28 -2.61 11.73
N PRO A 40 -52.40 -2.97 10.44
CA PRO A 40 -51.54 -2.44 9.37
C PRO A 40 -51.68 -0.93 9.15
N LEU A 41 -52.84 -0.34 9.42
CA LEU A 41 -53.04 1.11 9.30
C LEU A 41 -52.27 1.87 10.39
N ASN A 42 -52.21 1.31 11.60
CA ASN A 42 -51.46 1.91 12.70
C ASN A 42 -49.95 1.84 12.46
N LEU A 43 -49.47 0.76 11.85
CA LEU A 43 -48.07 0.62 11.42
C LEU A 43 -47.72 1.64 10.33
N SER A 44 -48.56 1.75 9.30
CA SER A 44 -48.39 2.70 8.20
C SER A 44 -48.36 4.15 8.72
N LEU A 45 -49.26 4.47 9.66
CA LEU A 45 -49.33 5.79 10.29
C LEU A 45 -48.07 6.09 11.11
N LEU A 46 -47.63 5.15 11.95
CA LEU A 46 -46.42 5.34 12.76
C LEU A 46 -45.17 5.50 11.88
N ALA A 47 -45.06 4.69 10.82
CA ALA A 47 -43.98 4.78 9.85
C ALA A 47 -43.97 6.16 9.14
N SER A 48 -45.11 6.62 8.62
CA SER A 48 -45.24 7.95 7.99
C SER A 48 -44.86 9.07 8.98
N GLN A 49 -45.33 9.00 10.23
CA GLN A 49 -45.01 10.01 11.24
C GLN A 49 -43.52 10.01 11.60
N LEU A 50 -42.83 8.87 11.65
CA LEU A 50 -41.37 8.86 11.87
C LEU A 50 -40.59 9.54 10.72
N LEU A 51 -41.13 9.53 9.50
CA LEU A 51 -40.49 10.16 8.33
C LEU A 51 -40.89 11.63 8.12
N SER A 52 -42.02 12.07 8.70
CA SER A 52 -42.57 13.42 8.50
C SER A 52 -42.69 14.27 9.76
N ALA A 53 -42.41 13.72 10.96
CA ALA A 53 -42.62 14.44 12.22
C ALA A 53 -41.76 15.71 12.34
N PRO A 54 -42.36 16.89 12.61
CA PRO A 54 -41.65 18.14 12.84
C PRO A 54 -40.57 18.04 13.91
N ALA A 55 -40.86 17.36 15.03
CA ALA A 55 -39.92 17.24 16.14
C ALA A 55 -38.60 16.53 15.79
N ILE A 56 -38.57 15.77 14.70
CA ILE A 56 -37.36 15.11 14.20
C ILE A 56 -36.73 15.96 13.09
N TRP A 57 -37.53 16.48 12.18
CA TRP A 57 -37.06 16.96 10.88
C TRP A 57 -37.05 18.48 10.69
N ASP A 58 -37.66 19.26 11.58
CA ASP A 58 -37.61 20.74 11.55
C ASP A 58 -36.33 21.30 12.23
N HIS A 59 -35.46 20.41 12.71
CA HIS A 59 -34.16 20.70 13.28
C HIS A 59 -33.03 20.32 12.31
N PRO A 60 -31.82 20.89 12.42
CA PRO A 60 -30.67 20.42 11.65
C PRO A 60 -30.34 18.96 12.03
N VAL A 61 -30.36 18.08 11.04
CA VAL A 61 -30.14 16.64 11.20
C VAL A 61 -28.76 16.25 10.66
N ASP A 62 -28.02 15.46 11.44
CA ASP A 62 -26.73 14.86 11.06
C ASP A 62 -26.89 13.40 10.62
N LEU A 63 -25.80 12.78 10.14
CA LEU A 63 -25.88 11.38 9.71
C LEU A 63 -26.12 10.41 10.87
N HIS A 64 -25.71 10.75 12.10
CA HIS A 64 -25.98 9.91 13.27
C HIS A 64 -27.48 9.85 13.56
N ALA A 65 -28.20 10.96 13.42
CA ALA A 65 -29.64 11.00 13.51
C ALA A 65 -30.31 10.18 12.40
N CYS A 66 -29.87 10.31 11.14
CA CYS A 66 -30.33 9.45 10.05
C CYS A 66 -30.10 7.96 10.38
N ARG A 67 -28.92 7.60 10.91
CA ARG A 67 -28.59 6.23 11.33
C ARG A 67 -29.48 5.74 12.48
N LYS A 68 -29.85 6.59 13.43
CA LYS A 68 -30.80 6.25 14.51
C LYS A 68 -32.18 5.89 13.94
N ILE A 69 -32.70 6.68 13.01
CA ILE A 69 -34.00 6.41 12.36
C ILE A 69 -33.94 5.12 11.53
N LEU A 70 -32.87 4.89 10.76
CA LEU A 70 -32.65 3.61 10.08
C LEU A 70 -32.61 2.44 11.07
N SER A 71 -31.97 2.62 12.22
CA SER A 71 -31.90 1.60 13.27
C SER A 71 -33.27 1.26 13.86
N VAL A 72 -34.21 2.21 13.96
CA VAL A 72 -35.58 1.95 14.44
C VAL A 72 -36.25 0.88 13.58
N PHE A 73 -36.22 1.04 12.27
CA PHE A 73 -36.81 0.09 11.33
C PHE A 73 -36.05 -1.24 11.28
N ASN A 74 -34.71 -1.19 11.35
CA ASN A 74 -33.86 -2.38 11.41
C ASN A 74 -34.15 -3.23 12.65
N THR A 75 -34.11 -2.62 13.84
CA THR A 75 -34.36 -3.32 15.09
C THR A 75 -35.80 -3.84 15.16
N ALA A 76 -36.79 -3.08 14.70
CA ALA A 76 -38.18 -3.54 14.65
C ALA A 76 -38.34 -4.78 13.75
N ALA A 77 -37.70 -4.79 12.57
CA ALA A 77 -37.70 -5.95 11.67
C ALA A 77 -37.04 -7.19 12.30
N ILE A 78 -35.90 -7.01 13.00
CA ILE A 78 -35.25 -8.11 13.74
C ILE A 78 -36.18 -8.67 14.82
N THR A 79 -36.87 -7.81 15.57
CA THR A 79 -37.81 -8.24 16.63
C THR A 79 -39.00 -9.00 16.06
N VAL A 80 -39.58 -8.55 14.94
CA VAL A 80 -40.65 -9.27 14.24
C VAL A 80 -40.19 -10.65 13.79
N LEU A 81 -38.99 -10.74 13.21
CA LEU A 81 -38.41 -12.02 12.81
C LEU A 81 -38.22 -12.97 14.00
N HIS A 82 -37.71 -12.46 15.14
CA HIS A 82 -37.46 -13.27 16.32
C HIS A 82 -38.76 -13.78 16.96
N ASN A 83 -39.76 -12.90 17.09
CA ASN A 83 -41.06 -13.24 17.67
C ASN A 83 -41.77 -14.37 16.91
N ASP A 84 -41.59 -14.44 15.59
CA ASP A 84 -42.13 -15.53 14.77
C ASP A 84 -41.35 -16.85 14.93
N THR A 85 -40.07 -16.80 15.28
CA THR A 85 -39.25 -18.02 15.48
C THR A 85 -39.41 -18.66 16.86
N THR A 86 -39.79 -17.88 17.88
CA THR A 86 -39.94 -18.34 19.28
C THR A 86 -41.31 -18.92 19.61
N GLU A 87 -42.22 -19.06 18.63
CA GLU A 87 -43.54 -19.64 18.91
C GLU A 87 -43.45 -21.15 19.13
N ASP A 88 -43.45 -21.52 20.41
CA ASP A 88 -43.85 -22.84 20.90
C ASP A 88 -45.26 -23.17 20.41
N THR A 89 -45.40 -24.33 19.76
CA THR A 89 -46.62 -24.93 19.23
C THR A 89 -47.69 -25.29 20.28
N ARG A 90 -47.65 -24.71 21.49
CA ARG A 90 -48.31 -25.30 22.68
C ARG A 90 -49.51 -24.56 23.27
N ILE A 91 -49.94 -23.38 22.81
CA ILE A 91 -51.16 -22.75 23.37
C ILE A 91 -52.00 -22.06 22.27
N PRO A 92 -53.17 -22.61 21.87
CA PRO A 92 -53.97 -22.09 20.75
C PRO A 92 -54.86 -20.88 21.07
N TYR A 93 -54.88 -20.36 22.29
CA TYR A 93 -55.84 -19.32 22.69
C TYR A 93 -55.22 -18.31 23.65
N ALA A 94 -54.93 -17.10 23.14
CA ALA A 94 -55.06 -15.80 23.81
C ALA A 94 -54.04 -14.77 23.27
N GLY A 95 -54.30 -14.22 22.09
CA GLY A 95 -53.58 -13.04 21.60
C GLY A 95 -54.32 -12.37 20.44
N PRO A 96 -54.23 -11.04 20.26
CA PRO A 96 -54.73 -10.39 19.05
C PRO A 96 -54.05 -11.01 17.81
N PRO A 97 -54.72 -11.06 16.64
CA PRO A 97 -54.14 -11.64 15.43
C PRO A 97 -52.82 -10.91 15.11
N LYS A 98 -51.72 -11.66 15.15
CA LYS A 98 -50.41 -11.14 14.77
C LYS A 98 -50.36 -11.03 13.25
N LEU A 99 -49.89 -9.88 12.78
CA LEU A 99 -49.72 -9.57 11.37
C LEU A 99 -48.57 -10.41 10.80
N GLY A 100 -48.77 -11.08 9.66
CA GLY A 100 -47.69 -11.86 9.05
C GLY A 100 -46.54 -10.98 8.58
N ARG A 101 -45.31 -11.52 8.46
CA ARG A 101 -44.11 -10.75 8.05
C ARG A 101 -44.33 -9.94 6.77
N GLU A 102 -44.93 -10.55 5.75
CA GLU A 102 -45.17 -9.89 4.46
C GLU A 102 -46.18 -8.74 4.59
N GLU A 103 -47.23 -8.94 5.40
CA GLU A 103 -48.24 -7.93 5.68
C GLU A 103 -47.65 -6.78 6.51
N TRP A 104 -46.76 -7.08 7.46
CA TRP A 104 -46.01 -6.11 8.23
C TRP A 104 -45.10 -5.26 7.36
N VAL A 105 -44.30 -5.89 6.49
CA VAL A 105 -43.44 -5.18 5.54
C VAL A 105 -44.28 -4.29 4.64
N LYS A 106 -45.38 -4.80 4.09
CA LYS A 106 -46.29 -4.04 3.23
C LYS A 106 -46.87 -2.83 3.97
N ALA A 107 -47.30 -2.99 5.22
CA ALA A 107 -47.83 -1.91 6.04
C ALA A 107 -46.77 -0.84 6.32
N ILE A 108 -45.55 -1.22 6.70
CA ILE A 108 -44.47 -0.27 6.95
C ILE A 108 -44.10 0.51 5.69
N VAL A 109 -43.92 -0.17 4.56
CA VAL A 109 -43.57 0.47 3.28
C VAL A 109 -44.70 1.41 2.80
N THR A 110 -45.95 1.10 3.10
CA THR A 110 -47.10 1.99 2.81
C THR A 110 -47.02 3.32 3.58
N GLY A 111 -46.28 3.36 4.70
CA GLY A 111 -46.01 4.59 5.44
C GLY A 111 -45.03 5.54 4.76
N ALA A 112 -44.30 5.10 3.73
CA ALA A 112 -43.45 5.97 2.90
C ALA A 112 -44.31 6.75 1.88
N ASP A 113 -45.19 7.61 2.39
CA ASP A 113 -46.14 8.42 1.62
C ASP A 113 -45.54 9.77 1.15
N ASP A 114 -46.28 10.52 0.34
CA ASP A 114 -45.81 11.78 -0.25
C ASP A 114 -45.62 12.93 0.77
N LYS A 115 -45.76 12.66 2.07
CA LYS A 115 -45.53 13.64 3.15
C LYS A 115 -44.07 13.76 3.55
N SER A 116 -43.23 12.82 3.13
CA SER A 116 -41.80 12.85 3.35
C SER A 116 -41.03 12.80 2.03
N PRO A 117 -39.85 13.45 1.95
CA PRO A 117 -39.00 13.39 0.78
C PRO A 117 -38.44 11.98 0.56
N ARG A 118 -38.11 11.65 -0.69
CA ARG A 118 -37.74 10.28 -1.11
C ARG A 118 -36.49 9.74 -0.42
N TRP A 119 -35.53 10.60 -0.08
CA TRP A 119 -34.33 10.18 0.65
C TRP A 119 -34.65 9.65 2.06
N ARG A 120 -35.73 10.09 2.71
CA ARG A 120 -36.16 9.53 4.01
C ARG A 120 -36.79 8.15 3.85
N HIS A 121 -37.39 7.87 2.69
CA HIS A 121 -37.95 6.54 2.40
C HIS A 121 -36.84 5.48 2.36
N LEU A 122 -35.62 5.86 1.96
CA LEU A 122 -34.45 4.98 2.02
C LEU A 122 -34.13 4.53 3.45
N LEU A 123 -34.27 5.40 4.45
CA LEU A 123 -34.02 5.03 5.85
C LEU A 123 -34.95 3.90 6.31
N LEU A 124 -36.22 3.99 5.92
CA LEU A 124 -37.24 2.99 6.20
C LEU A 124 -36.98 1.70 5.42
N ILE A 125 -36.89 1.78 4.09
CA ILE A 125 -36.77 0.60 3.23
C ILE A 125 -35.42 -0.12 3.50
N GLY A 126 -34.34 0.65 3.60
CA GLY A 126 -33.01 0.14 3.92
C GLY A 126 -32.94 -0.45 5.31
N GLY A 127 -33.57 0.18 6.31
CA GLY A 127 -33.68 -0.36 7.67
C GLY A 127 -34.41 -1.70 7.70
N VAL A 128 -35.57 -1.80 7.04
CA VAL A 128 -36.34 -3.06 6.95
C VAL A 128 -35.54 -4.16 6.24
N LEU A 129 -34.91 -3.84 5.10
CA LEU A 129 -34.09 -4.80 4.36
C LEU A 129 -32.90 -5.31 5.19
N LEU A 130 -32.19 -4.41 5.87
CA LEU A 130 -31.07 -4.77 6.75
C LEU A 130 -31.50 -5.63 7.94
N GLY A 131 -32.66 -5.34 8.54
CA GLY A 131 -33.15 -6.10 9.68
C GLY A 131 -33.56 -7.53 9.34
N PHE A 132 -34.20 -7.74 8.18
CA PHE A 132 -34.63 -9.07 7.76
C PHE A 132 -33.56 -9.90 7.03
N GLU A 133 -32.69 -9.27 6.24
CA GLU A 133 -31.73 -9.98 5.38
C GLU A 133 -30.28 -9.85 5.86
N GLY A 134 -29.97 -8.84 6.65
CA GLY A 134 -28.62 -8.63 7.19
C GLY A 134 -28.16 -9.82 8.04
N GLN A 135 -26.84 -10.04 8.07
CA GLN A 135 -26.20 -11.18 8.77
C GLN A 135 -26.77 -12.55 8.34
N ASN A 136 -27.15 -12.69 7.05
CA ASN A 136 -27.69 -13.92 6.47
C ASN A 136 -28.93 -14.48 7.16
N ARG A 137 -29.79 -13.61 7.71
CA ARG A 137 -31.03 -14.02 8.40
C ARG A 137 -32.08 -14.65 7.48
N GLN A 138 -32.11 -14.26 6.20
CA GLN A 138 -33.08 -14.76 5.20
C GLN A 138 -34.54 -14.72 5.70
N GLY A 139 -34.92 -13.58 6.30
CA GLY A 139 -36.19 -13.46 7.03
C GLY A 139 -37.43 -13.35 6.13
N LEU A 140 -37.26 -13.00 4.84
CA LEU A 140 -38.36 -12.72 3.91
C LEU A 140 -38.49 -13.76 2.80
N SER A 141 -39.70 -13.87 2.25
CA SER A 141 -39.90 -14.62 1.01
C SER A 141 -39.19 -13.90 -0.14
N TRP A 142 -38.75 -14.68 -1.13
CA TRP A 142 -38.05 -14.16 -2.31
C TRP A 142 -38.83 -13.05 -3.02
N SER A 143 -40.17 -13.17 -3.08
CA SER A 143 -41.01 -12.18 -3.77
C SER A 143 -41.07 -10.84 -3.05
N VAL A 144 -41.14 -10.84 -1.71
CA VAL A 144 -41.15 -9.62 -0.89
C VAL A 144 -39.77 -9.00 -0.85
N ARG A 145 -38.72 -9.82 -0.70
CA ARG A 145 -37.33 -9.36 -0.77
C ARG A 145 -37.05 -8.63 -2.08
N LYS A 146 -37.39 -9.23 -3.22
CA LYS A 146 -37.19 -8.61 -4.55
C LYS A 146 -37.93 -7.27 -4.67
N LYS A 147 -39.16 -7.19 -4.16
CA LYS A 147 -39.91 -5.92 -4.15
C LYS A 147 -39.26 -4.85 -3.27
N LEU A 148 -38.70 -5.23 -2.12
CA LEU A 148 -37.97 -4.30 -1.25
C LEU A 148 -36.67 -3.82 -1.88
N GLU A 149 -35.89 -4.73 -2.49
CA GLU A 149 -34.67 -4.35 -3.22
C GLU A 149 -35.01 -3.34 -4.34
N SER A 150 -36.01 -3.63 -5.16
CA SER A 150 -36.48 -2.74 -6.23
C SER A 150 -37.02 -1.41 -5.70
N ALA A 151 -37.76 -1.43 -4.59
CA ALA A 151 -38.25 -0.22 -3.94
C ALA A 151 -37.11 0.65 -3.40
N LEU A 152 -36.04 0.03 -2.86
CA LEU A 152 -34.85 0.75 -2.39
C LEU A 152 -34.13 1.43 -3.55
N VAL A 153 -33.91 0.72 -4.65
CA VAL A 153 -33.26 1.27 -5.85
C VAL A 153 -34.10 2.40 -6.45
N THR A 154 -35.42 2.22 -6.54
CA THR A 154 -36.35 3.25 -7.04
C THR A 154 -36.33 4.49 -6.14
N ALA A 155 -36.38 4.31 -4.82
CA ALA A 155 -36.30 5.42 -3.87
C ALA A 155 -34.95 6.14 -3.95
N ALA A 156 -33.86 5.40 -4.19
CA ALA A 156 -32.52 5.99 -4.35
C ALA A 156 -32.45 6.85 -5.61
N GLN A 157 -32.94 6.34 -6.74
CA GLN A 157 -33.00 7.10 -7.99
C GLN A 157 -33.81 8.39 -7.81
N LEU A 158 -35.05 8.29 -7.33
CA LEU A 158 -35.90 9.47 -7.12
C LEU A 158 -35.26 10.48 -6.16
N ALA A 159 -34.65 10.01 -5.08
CA ALA A 159 -33.91 10.87 -4.15
C ALA A 159 -32.74 11.58 -4.84
N LEU A 160 -32.01 10.91 -5.74
CA LEU A 160 -30.94 11.52 -6.53
C LEU A 160 -31.45 12.54 -7.54
N GLU A 161 -32.70 12.43 -8.03
CA GLU A 161 -33.32 13.43 -8.91
C GLU A 161 -33.76 14.69 -8.15
N GLU A 162 -34.13 14.54 -6.89
CA GLU A 162 -34.64 15.59 -6.02
C GLU A 162 -33.54 16.32 -5.21
N LEU A 163 -32.26 15.95 -5.39
CA LEU A 163 -31.15 16.51 -4.59
C LEU A 163 -31.06 18.03 -4.66
N ASP A 164 -30.86 18.66 -3.51
CA ASP A 164 -30.58 20.11 -3.43
C ASP A 164 -29.19 20.42 -4.03
N PRO A 165 -29.10 21.29 -5.05
CA PRO A 165 -27.81 21.73 -5.61
C PRO A 165 -26.87 22.39 -4.59
N ASN A 166 -27.40 22.94 -3.49
CA ASN A 166 -26.61 23.61 -2.45
C ASN A 166 -25.95 22.64 -1.46
N GLY A 167 -26.19 21.34 -1.60
CA GLY A 167 -25.64 20.30 -0.74
C GLY A 167 -26.41 20.17 0.57
N GLY A 168 -26.98 18.99 0.81
CA GLY A 168 -27.77 18.69 1.99
C GLY A 168 -27.45 17.33 2.61
N ILE A 169 -28.16 17.01 3.69
CA ILE A 169 -28.07 15.70 4.37
C ILE A 169 -28.66 14.57 3.50
N ASP A 170 -29.44 14.90 2.48
CA ASP A 170 -30.09 14.00 1.54
C ASP A 170 -29.10 13.12 0.78
N GLY A 171 -28.11 13.71 0.08
CA GLY A 171 -27.09 12.95 -0.66
C GLY A 171 -26.18 12.12 0.26
N LEU A 172 -25.87 12.64 1.44
CA LEU A 172 -25.12 11.93 2.47
C LEU A 172 -25.91 10.71 2.99
N CYS A 173 -27.21 10.89 3.22
CA CYS A 173 -28.11 9.83 3.66
C CYS A 173 -28.27 8.74 2.60
N VAL A 174 -28.46 9.13 1.32
CA VAL A 174 -28.50 8.18 0.19
C VAL A 174 -27.23 7.33 0.17
N THR A 175 -26.06 7.98 0.27
CA THR A 175 -24.75 7.30 0.30
C THR A 175 -24.64 6.33 1.48
N MET A 176 -25.03 6.76 2.68
CA MET A 176 -24.97 5.93 3.90
C MET A 176 -25.87 4.69 3.79
N VAL A 177 -27.14 4.88 3.39
CA VAL A 177 -28.09 3.77 3.29
C VAL A 177 -27.62 2.76 2.25
N LEU A 178 -27.28 3.23 1.04
CA LEU A 178 -26.79 2.35 -0.02
C LEU A 178 -25.54 1.61 0.41
N ASN A 179 -24.57 2.25 1.07
CA ASN A 179 -23.38 1.58 1.58
C ASN A 179 -23.71 0.41 2.52
N TYR A 180 -24.68 0.58 3.41
CA TYR A 180 -25.07 -0.49 4.34
C TYR A 180 -25.84 -1.61 3.66
N SER A 181 -26.68 -1.32 2.67
CA SER A 181 -27.54 -2.30 2.02
C SER A 181 -26.96 -2.91 0.74
N PHE A 182 -25.88 -2.37 0.17
CA PHE A 182 -25.42 -2.72 -1.18
C PHE A 182 -25.11 -4.22 -1.35
N GLU A 183 -24.48 -4.83 -0.34
CA GLU A 183 -24.16 -6.26 -0.34
C GLU A 183 -25.41 -7.16 -0.32
N LEU A 184 -26.57 -6.63 0.12
CA LEU A 184 -27.84 -7.36 0.16
C LEU A 184 -28.60 -7.33 -1.18
N LEU A 185 -28.33 -6.33 -2.02
CA LEU A 185 -28.97 -6.19 -3.33
C LEU A 185 -28.50 -7.28 -4.29
N SER A 186 -29.43 -7.84 -5.07
CA SER A 186 -29.10 -8.71 -6.20
C SER A 186 -28.37 -7.95 -7.30
N ASP A 187 -27.54 -8.64 -8.08
CA ASP A 187 -26.78 -8.02 -9.18
C ASP A 187 -27.70 -7.36 -10.23
N PHE A 188 -28.91 -7.90 -10.39
CA PHE A 188 -29.94 -7.29 -11.24
C PHE A 188 -30.33 -5.90 -10.75
N GLU A 189 -30.62 -5.74 -9.45
CA GLU A 189 -31.03 -4.47 -8.87
C GLU A 189 -29.84 -3.49 -8.77
N ARG A 190 -28.63 -3.98 -8.50
CA ARG A 190 -27.40 -3.18 -8.59
C ARG A 190 -27.22 -2.57 -9.98
N GLY A 191 -27.54 -3.31 -11.04
CA GLY A 191 -27.45 -2.81 -12.42
C GLY A 191 -28.45 -1.70 -12.76
N HIS A 192 -29.49 -1.50 -11.94
CA HIS A 192 -30.49 -0.45 -12.18
C HIS A 192 -30.11 0.90 -11.56
N LEU A 193 -29.15 0.96 -10.63
CA LEU A 193 -28.72 2.23 -10.05
C LEU A 193 -28.12 3.16 -11.11
N ASP A 194 -28.48 4.45 -11.05
CA ASP A 194 -27.88 5.48 -11.91
C ASP A 194 -26.51 5.89 -11.33
N TYR A 195 -25.47 5.17 -11.77
CA TYR A 195 -24.09 5.42 -11.34
C TYR A 195 -23.55 6.78 -11.80
N ASP A 196 -24.10 7.39 -12.86
CA ASP A 196 -23.64 8.69 -13.34
C ASP A 196 -24.05 9.80 -12.35
N ARG A 197 -25.22 9.67 -11.71
CA ARG A 197 -25.65 10.58 -10.63
C ARG A 197 -25.09 10.20 -9.27
N LEU A 198 -24.98 8.90 -8.99
CA LEU A 198 -24.56 8.42 -7.68
C LEU A 198 -23.06 8.65 -7.42
N LEU A 199 -22.20 8.44 -8.41
CA LEU A 199 -20.74 8.54 -8.24
C LEU A 199 -20.30 9.93 -7.72
N PRO A 200 -20.70 11.07 -8.33
CA PRO A 200 -20.34 12.38 -7.81
C PRO A 200 -20.79 12.63 -6.37
N VAL A 201 -22.00 12.18 -6.02
CA VAL A 201 -22.57 12.33 -4.68
C VAL A 201 -21.75 11.57 -3.65
N MET A 202 -21.38 10.32 -3.94
CA MET A 202 -20.57 9.52 -3.01
C MET A 202 -19.14 10.05 -2.86
N VAL A 203 -18.52 10.52 -3.96
CA VAL A 203 -17.18 11.11 -3.92
C VAL A 203 -17.18 12.40 -3.10
N ASP A 204 -18.16 13.28 -3.31
CA ASP A 204 -18.29 14.51 -2.53
C ASP A 204 -18.61 14.21 -1.05
N ALA A 205 -19.52 13.27 -0.79
CA ALA A 205 -19.86 12.81 0.56
C ALA A 205 -18.63 12.33 1.35
N VAL A 206 -17.73 11.56 0.71
CA VAL A 206 -16.54 11.03 1.37
C VAL A 206 -15.44 12.07 1.50
N TYR A 207 -15.08 12.75 0.40
CA TYR A 207 -13.84 13.54 0.37
C TYR A 207 -14.06 15.01 0.70
N SER A 208 -15.25 15.58 0.45
CA SER A 208 -15.50 17.01 0.64
C SER A 208 -16.35 17.34 1.85
N SER A 209 -17.32 16.49 2.17
CA SER A 209 -18.39 16.82 3.11
C SER A 209 -17.89 16.91 4.58
N PRO A 210 -18.62 17.64 5.45
CA PRO A 210 -18.32 17.70 6.89
C PRO A 210 -18.50 16.36 7.61
N GLU A 211 -19.31 15.46 7.05
CA GLU A 211 -19.52 14.09 7.55
C GLU A 211 -18.50 13.09 7.00
N GLY A 212 -17.67 13.53 6.05
CA GLY A 212 -16.60 12.76 5.44
C GLY A 212 -15.23 13.19 5.97
N LEU A 213 -14.29 13.37 5.05
CA LEU A 213 -12.89 13.70 5.33
C LEU A 213 -12.59 15.20 5.23
N GLU A 214 -13.61 16.06 5.13
CA GLU A 214 -13.50 17.53 5.19
C GLU A 214 -12.43 18.12 4.25
N ARG A 215 -12.25 17.57 3.04
CA ARG A 215 -11.17 17.90 2.09
C ARG A 215 -9.75 17.75 2.64
N GLY A 216 -9.57 17.09 3.78
CA GLY A 216 -8.30 16.96 4.48
C GLY A 216 -7.94 18.14 5.40
N TYR A 217 -8.79 19.18 5.50
CA TYR A 217 -8.51 20.37 6.32
C TYR A 217 -8.44 20.09 7.82
N PHE A 218 -9.06 18.99 8.29
CA PHE A 218 -8.99 18.59 9.70
C PHE A 218 -7.53 18.45 10.18
N LEU A 219 -6.62 18.00 9.30
CA LEU A 219 -5.24 17.72 9.66
C LEU A 219 -4.46 18.98 10.07
N GLY A 220 -4.72 20.12 9.42
CA GLY A 220 -4.09 21.38 9.78
C GLY A 220 -4.63 21.94 11.09
N THR A 221 -5.85 21.58 11.48
CA THR A 221 -6.41 22.03 12.77
C THR A 221 -5.73 21.37 13.96
N VAL A 222 -5.19 20.17 13.79
CA VAL A 222 -4.48 19.41 14.85
C VAL A 222 -3.31 20.21 15.44
N ASP A 223 -2.61 21.01 14.65
CA ASP A 223 -1.45 21.80 15.11
C ASP A 223 -1.77 22.79 16.26
N LYS A 224 -3.04 23.24 16.33
CA LYS A 224 -3.50 24.25 17.31
C LYS A 224 -3.39 23.78 18.76
N ASP A 225 -3.63 22.49 19.01
CA ASP A 225 -3.61 21.92 20.37
C ASP A 225 -2.32 21.14 20.64
N ILE A 226 -1.36 21.13 19.71
CA ILE A 226 -0.04 20.56 19.93
C ILE A 226 0.84 21.60 20.60
N VAL A 227 1.23 21.29 21.84
CA VAL A 227 2.04 22.16 22.69
C VAL A 227 3.38 21.50 23.03
N GLU A 228 4.43 22.32 23.15
CA GLU A 228 5.73 21.85 23.63
C GLU A 228 5.69 21.75 25.17
N GLY A 229 5.87 20.54 25.68
CA GLY A 229 5.91 20.25 27.10
C GLY A 229 7.24 20.61 27.77
N PRO A 230 7.34 20.48 29.11
CA PRO A 230 8.52 20.88 29.89
C PRO A 230 9.83 20.15 29.53
N ALA A 231 9.75 19.04 28.79
CA ALA A 231 10.90 18.26 28.31
C ALA A 231 11.22 18.50 26.81
N LYS A 232 10.71 19.57 26.20
CA LYS A 232 10.77 19.82 24.74
C LYS A 232 10.11 18.72 23.89
N LYS A 233 9.18 17.97 24.49
CA LYS A 233 8.38 16.97 23.80
C LYS A 233 7.05 17.56 23.38
N PHE A 234 6.58 17.25 22.17
CA PHE A 234 5.25 17.61 21.74
C PHE A 234 4.20 16.79 22.48
N MET A 235 3.22 17.49 23.03
CA MET A 235 2.08 16.92 23.74
C MET A 235 0.80 17.26 22.97
N TRP A 236 -0.02 16.24 22.75
CA TRP A 236 -1.36 16.39 22.19
C TRP A 236 -2.37 15.65 23.09
N SER A 237 -3.03 16.42 23.94
CA SER A 237 -3.93 15.90 24.98
C SER A 237 -5.15 15.18 24.38
N PRO A 238 -5.56 14.02 24.93
CA PRO A 238 -6.80 13.34 24.54
C PRO A 238 -8.08 14.15 24.82
N GLN A 239 -8.03 15.16 25.68
CA GLN A 239 -9.17 16.03 25.99
C GLN A 239 -9.25 17.25 25.07
N SER A 240 -8.29 17.40 24.14
CA SER A 240 -8.23 18.52 23.22
C SER A 240 -9.41 18.53 22.22
N LEU A 241 -9.80 19.73 21.78
CA LEU A 241 -10.90 19.90 20.82
C LEU A 241 -10.54 19.29 19.46
N THR A 242 -9.29 19.43 19.05
CA THR A 242 -8.79 18.89 17.78
C THR A 242 -8.75 17.36 17.78
N PHE A 243 -8.37 16.72 18.89
CA PHE A 243 -8.44 15.25 18.98
C PHE A 243 -9.90 14.76 19.00
N ASN A 244 -10.77 15.43 19.75
CA ASN A 244 -12.20 15.13 19.74
C ASN A 244 -12.80 15.26 18.33
N ARG A 245 -12.32 16.21 17.51
CA ARG A 245 -12.71 16.31 16.09
C ARG A 245 -12.23 15.11 15.27
N VAL A 246 -10.98 14.66 15.44
CA VAL A 246 -10.46 13.46 14.76
C VAL A 246 -11.27 12.21 15.12
N VAL A 247 -11.64 12.06 16.40
CA VAL A 247 -12.52 10.99 16.87
C VAL A 247 -13.92 11.14 16.27
N GLY A 248 -14.46 12.36 16.25
CA GLY A 248 -15.75 12.69 15.65
C GLY A 248 -15.83 12.26 14.18
N ILE A 249 -14.87 12.69 13.35
CA ILE A 249 -14.74 12.30 11.94
C ILE A 249 -14.65 10.77 11.83
N SER A 250 -13.77 10.13 12.60
CA SER A 250 -13.60 8.67 12.57
C SER A 250 -14.87 7.90 12.95
N SER A 251 -15.73 8.51 13.78
CA SER A 251 -16.99 7.92 14.25
C SER A 251 -18.18 8.21 13.33
N SER A 252 -18.04 9.09 12.34
CA SER A 252 -19.13 9.39 11.41
C SER A 252 -19.56 8.13 10.64
N PRO A 253 -20.86 7.93 10.36
CA PRO A 253 -21.37 6.75 9.66
C PRO A 253 -20.67 6.43 8.33
N LEU A 254 -20.20 7.45 7.60
CA LEU A 254 -19.47 7.27 6.34
C LEU A 254 -18.03 6.80 6.56
N VAL A 255 -17.29 7.48 7.45
CA VAL A 255 -15.86 7.20 7.70
C VAL A 255 -15.66 5.90 8.47
N SER A 256 -16.54 5.60 9.42
CA SER A 256 -16.50 4.32 10.15
C SER A 256 -16.74 3.10 9.24
N ALA A 257 -17.44 3.30 8.12
CA ALA A 257 -17.70 2.29 7.09
C ALA A 257 -16.98 2.60 5.76
N LEU A 258 -15.84 3.30 5.82
CA LEU A 258 -15.11 3.77 4.63
C LEU A 258 -14.59 2.62 3.76
N GLY A 259 -14.24 1.47 4.36
CA GLY A 259 -13.83 0.28 3.61
C GLY A 259 -14.91 -0.20 2.63
N PRO A 260 -16.10 -0.62 3.09
CA PRO A 260 -17.23 -0.92 2.20
C PRO A 260 -17.61 0.24 1.26
N LEU A 261 -17.58 1.49 1.74
CA LEU A 261 -17.98 2.64 0.94
C LEU A 261 -17.02 2.88 -0.25
N SER A 262 -15.72 2.74 -0.02
CA SER A 262 -14.72 2.85 -1.10
C SER A 262 -14.86 1.72 -2.13
N ARG A 263 -15.28 0.51 -1.72
CA ARG A 263 -15.64 -0.57 -2.65
C ARG A 263 -16.91 -0.25 -3.46
N LEU A 264 -17.90 0.40 -2.85
CA LEU A 264 -19.10 0.88 -3.56
C LEU A 264 -18.75 2.00 -4.55
N ILE A 265 -17.89 2.95 -4.17
CA ILE A 265 -17.38 3.98 -5.08
C ILE A 265 -16.60 3.33 -6.23
N ALA A 266 -15.73 2.37 -5.95
CA ALA A 266 -15.01 1.60 -6.96
C ALA A 266 -15.98 0.90 -7.94
N HIS A 267 -17.03 0.27 -7.43
CA HIS A 267 -18.07 -0.34 -8.27
C HIS A 267 -18.81 0.70 -9.13
N ALA A 268 -19.11 1.88 -8.58
CA ALA A 268 -19.71 2.97 -9.33
C ALA A 268 -18.76 3.53 -10.40
N VAL A 269 -17.46 3.61 -10.11
CA VAL A 269 -16.43 3.95 -11.12
C VAL A 269 -16.42 2.94 -12.25
N GLU A 270 -16.56 1.65 -11.98
CA GLU A 270 -16.59 0.60 -13.02
C GLU A 270 -17.86 0.64 -13.87
N ASN A 271 -19.00 1.07 -13.31
CA ASN A 271 -20.32 1.00 -13.95
C ASN A 271 -20.89 2.34 -14.45
N ALA A 272 -20.28 3.48 -14.12
CA ALA A 272 -20.68 4.78 -14.65
C ALA A 272 -20.56 4.78 -16.18
N ARG A 273 -21.54 5.31 -16.90
CA ARG A 273 -21.56 5.30 -18.37
C ARG A 273 -20.69 6.41 -18.93
N GLU A 274 -20.61 7.54 -18.22
CA GLU A 274 -19.85 8.71 -18.69
C GLU A 274 -18.37 8.65 -18.22
N PRO A 275 -17.39 8.51 -19.13
CA PRO A 275 -15.97 8.45 -18.76
C PRO A 275 -15.46 9.74 -18.11
N SER A 276 -16.08 10.89 -18.38
CA SER A 276 -15.70 12.19 -17.80
C SER A 276 -15.85 12.20 -16.27
N LEU A 277 -16.81 11.45 -15.73
CA LEU A 277 -17.05 11.35 -14.29
C LEU A 277 -15.91 10.60 -13.59
N VAL A 278 -15.29 9.64 -14.27
CA VAL A 278 -14.10 8.93 -13.77
C VAL A 278 -12.93 9.89 -13.68
N VAL A 279 -12.72 10.73 -14.71
CA VAL A 279 -11.69 11.78 -14.70
C VAL A 279 -11.92 12.75 -13.55
N ARG A 280 -13.14 13.28 -13.41
CA ARG A 280 -13.50 14.18 -12.30
C ARG A 280 -13.29 13.53 -10.93
N THR A 281 -13.57 12.24 -10.79
CA THR A 281 -13.34 11.50 -9.54
C THR A 281 -11.85 11.51 -9.17
N VAL A 282 -10.97 11.30 -10.15
CA VAL A 282 -9.52 11.42 -9.92
C VAL A 282 -9.14 12.84 -9.52
N ASP A 283 -9.70 13.87 -10.16
CA ASP A 283 -9.43 15.27 -9.80
C ASP A 283 -9.81 15.58 -8.35
N TYR A 284 -10.98 15.12 -7.87
CA TYR A 284 -11.39 15.29 -6.47
C TYR A 284 -10.43 14.60 -5.50
N ILE A 285 -10.00 13.39 -5.82
CA ILE A 285 -9.06 12.62 -5.01
C ILE A 285 -7.67 13.30 -5.01
N ALA A 286 -7.22 13.80 -6.16
CA ALA A 286 -5.97 14.54 -6.30
C ALA A 286 -5.97 15.81 -5.45
N GLU A 287 -7.07 16.58 -5.48
CA GLU A 287 -7.22 17.79 -4.67
C GLU A 287 -7.26 17.48 -3.17
N PHE A 288 -7.94 16.40 -2.76
CA PHE A 288 -7.93 15.90 -1.39
C PHE A 288 -6.50 15.52 -0.95
N ALA A 289 -5.80 14.71 -1.74
CA ALA A 289 -4.43 14.27 -1.43
C ALA A 289 -3.46 15.45 -1.32
N ARG A 290 -3.55 16.40 -2.26
CA ARG A 290 -2.75 17.63 -2.26
C ARG A 290 -3.01 18.46 -1.01
N THR A 291 -4.28 18.66 -0.66
CA THR A 291 -4.65 19.40 0.56
C THR A 291 -4.10 18.71 1.80
N LEU A 292 -4.24 17.38 1.89
CA LEU A 292 -3.71 16.60 3.01
C LEU A 292 -2.19 16.76 3.17
N MET A 293 -1.42 16.70 2.07
CA MET A 293 0.03 16.93 2.11
C MET A 293 0.39 18.35 2.60
N VAL A 294 -0.32 19.37 2.11
CA VAL A 294 -0.10 20.76 2.53
C VAL A 294 -0.40 20.93 4.01
N GLN A 295 -1.52 20.36 4.49
CA GLN A 295 -1.88 20.41 5.90
C GLN A 295 -0.89 19.63 6.78
N TRP A 296 -0.38 18.49 6.30
CA TRP A 296 0.64 17.72 7.01
C TRP A 296 1.94 18.50 7.14
N ARG A 297 2.44 19.09 6.04
CA ARG A 297 3.71 19.85 6.02
C ARG A 297 3.73 21.05 6.97
N GLN A 298 2.56 21.60 7.29
CA GLN A 298 2.39 22.72 8.22
C GLN A 298 2.23 22.29 9.69
N ASN A 299 2.13 20.98 9.96
CA ASN A 299 1.88 20.44 11.29
C ASN A 299 3.21 20.12 11.99
N LYS A 300 3.36 20.47 13.28
CA LYS A 300 4.55 20.15 14.10
C LYS A 300 4.87 18.65 14.14
N LEU A 301 3.87 17.76 14.07
CA LEU A 301 4.09 16.32 14.01
C LEU A 301 4.83 15.87 12.74
N SER A 302 4.83 16.68 11.69
CA SER A 302 5.59 16.40 10.46
C SER A 302 7.08 16.68 10.58
N GLU A 303 7.50 17.40 11.62
CA GLU A 303 8.89 17.68 11.96
C GLU A 303 9.55 16.49 12.69
N VAL A 304 8.75 15.54 13.17
CA VAL A 304 9.23 14.36 13.91
C VAL A 304 9.34 13.16 12.98
N ASP A 305 10.55 12.61 12.86
CA ASP A 305 10.78 11.36 12.13
C ASP A 305 10.18 10.15 12.88
N LYS A 306 9.84 9.09 12.15
CA LYS A 306 9.29 7.86 12.73
C LYS A 306 10.24 7.22 13.74
N THR A 307 11.55 7.30 13.50
CA THR A 307 12.57 6.71 14.38
C THR A 307 12.76 7.50 15.68
N GLU A 308 12.34 8.76 15.71
CA GLU A 308 12.59 9.70 16.81
C GLU A 308 11.31 10.00 17.63
N GLU A 309 10.21 9.32 17.32
CA GLU A 309 8.91 9.55 17.97
C GLU A 309 8.98 9.40 19.49
N THR A 310 9.72 8.44 20.02
CA THR A 310 9.87 8.24 21.47
C THR A 310 10.61 9.39 22.15
N ASP A 311 11.46 10.09 21.40
CA ASP A 311 12.33 11.14 21.92
C ASP A 311 11.62 12.50 21.90
N PHE A 312 10.83 12.78 20.86
CA PHE A 312 10.16 14.07 20.68
C PHE A 312 8.67 14.06 21.04
N LEU A 313 8.02 12.92 21.22
CA LEU A 313 6.59 12.85 21.55
C LEU A 313 6.39 12.37 22.99
N ASP A 314 5.39 12.94 23.64
CA ASP A 314 4.99 12.56 24.99
C ASP A 314 4.33 11.16 25.02
N PRO A 315 4.58 10.34 26.07
CA PRO A 315 4.02 8.98 26.19
C PRO A 315 2.50 8.89 26.14
N GLU A 316 1.75 9.85 26.69
CA GLU A 316 0.28 9.86 26.64
C GLU A 316 -0.21 10.05 25.20
N SER A 317 0.49 10.92 24.45
CA SER A 317 0.18 11.20 23.04
C SER A 317 0.47 9.98 22.16
N LEU A 318 1.61 9.31 22.39
CA LEU A 318 2.01 8.07 21.69
C LEU A 318 1.02 6.93 21.92
N GLN A 319 0.43 6.83 23.10
CA GLN A 319 -0.49 5.74 23.43
C GLN A 319 -1.93 6.02 22.93
N ASN A 320 -2.37 7.28 22.94
CA ASN A 320 -3.78 7.61 22.77
C ASN A 320 -4.06 8.39 21.47
N THR A 321 -3.48 9.57 21.31
CA THR A 321 -3.91 10.53 20.28
C THR A 321 -3.29 10.27 18.91
N ILE A 322 -1.99 10.00 18.88
CA ILE A 322 -1.24 9.75 17.65
C ILE A 322 -1.73 8.48 16.91
N PRO A 323 -1.99 7.35 17.59
CA PRO A 323 -2.57 6.17 16.94
C PRO A 323 -3.94 6.45 16.30
N GLY A 324 -4.78 7.27 16.94
CA GLY A 324 -6.08 7.67 16.42
C GLY A 324 -5.97 8.45 15.11
N LEU A 325 -5.06 9.41 15.04
CA LEU A 325 -4.77 10.17 13.83
C LEU A 325 -4.27 9.27 12.70
N TRP A 326 -3.27 8.42 12.99
CA TRP A 326 -2.72 7.51 11.97
C TRP A 326 -3.73 6.49 11.47
N LYS A 327 -4.68 6.06 12.32
CA LYS A 327 -5.78 5.19 11.89
C LYS A 327 -6.67 5.91 10.87
N LEU A 328 -7.04 7.16 11.10
CA LEU A 328 -7.84 7.95 10.17
C LEU A 328 -7.10 8.19 8.84
N LEU A 329 -5.82 8.57 8.91
CA LEU A 329 -4.97 8.78 7.72
C LEU A 329 -4.80 7.48 6.91
N ARG A 330 -4.57 6.34 7.57
CA ARG A 330 -4.46 5.03 6.93
C ARG A 330 -5.76 4.61 6.26
N ASN A 331 -6.91 4.82 6.91
CA ASN A 331 -8.22 4.55 6.30
C ASN A 331 -8.45 5.41 5.06
N SER A 332 -8.01 6.68 5.09
CA SER A 332 -8.08 7.60 3.95
C SER A 332 -7.19 7.16 2.78
N LEU A 333 -5.96 6.70 3.07
CA LEU A 333 -5.05 6.12 2.08
C LEU A 333 -5.67 4.89 1.42
N TYR A 334 -6.17 3.93 2.21
CA TYR A 334 -6.75 2.70 1.65
C TYR A 334 -8.01 2.98 0.82
N SER A 335 -8.88 3.88 1.27
CA SER A 335 -10.04 4.33 0.49
C SER A 335 -9.61 4.88 -0.87
N THR A 336 -8.61 5.75 -0.87
CA THR A 336 -8.07 6.37 -2.08
C THR A 336 -7.49 5.33 -3.03
N VAL A 337 -6.68 4.40 -2.52
CA VAL A 337 -6.08 3.31 -3.31
C VAL A 337 -7.14 2.37 -3.90
N ILE A 338 -8.20 2.03 -3.16
CA ILE A 338 -9.30 1.18 -3.66
C ILE A 338 -9.98 1.85 -4.86
N VAL A 339 -10.26 3.16 -4.77
CA VAL A 339 -10.89 3.90 -5.87
C VAL A 339 -9.94 4.04 -7.05
N LEU A 340 -8.66 4.41 -6.83
CA LEU A 340 -7.66 4.50 -7.90
C LEU A 340 -7.43 3.16 -8.62
N ARG A 341 -7.50 2.03 -7.90
CA ARG A 341 -7.44 0.69 -8.49
C ARG A 341 -8.57 0.51 -9.50
N ALA A 342 -9.81 0.86 -9.14
CA ALA A 342 -10.96 0.75 -10.03
C ALA A 342 -10.84 1.70 -11.23
N VAL A 343 -10.35 2.93 -11.01
CA VAL A 343 -10.05 3.88 -12.08
C VAL A 343 -9.07 3.28 -13.09
N LEU A 344 -7.89 2.82 -12.65
CA LEU A 344 -6.89 2.26 -13.57
C LEU A 344 -7.35 0.94 -14.20
N GLY A 345 -8.09 0.12 -13.46
CA GLY A 345 -8.78 -1.05 -13.98
C GLY A 345 -9.72 -0.68 -15.13
N ARG A 346 -10.48 0.41 -15.00
CA ARG A 346 -11.35 0.91 -16.05
C ARG A 346 -10.59 1.54 -17.21
N VAL A 347 -9.51 2.29 -16.94
CA VAL A 347 -8.64 2.86 -17.99
C VAL A 347 -8.11 1.77 -18.93
N MET A 348 -7.76 0.59 -18.40
CA MET A 348 -7.28 -0.52 -19.22
C MET A 348 -8.36 -1.17 -20.09
N ASN A 349 -9.65 -1.05 -19.72
CA ASN A 349 -10.76 -1.74 -20.37
C ASN A 349 -11.68 -0.83 -21.21
N ASP A 350 -11.68 0.48 -20.94
CA ASP A 350 -12.54 1.48 -21.60
C ASP A 350 -11.75 2.23 -22.70
N LYS A 351 -12.19 2.13 -23.96
CA LYS A 351 -11.51 2.74 -25.12
C LYS A 351 -11.37 4.26 -25.01
N VAL A 352 -12.31 4.95 -24.38
CA VAL A 352 -12.27 6.42 -24.25
C VAL A 352 -11.25 6.83 -23.21
N LEU A 353 -11.15 6.11 -22.10
CA LEU A 353 -10.17 6.35 -21.05
C LEU A 353 -8.77 5.88 -21.44
N ALA A 354 -8.66 4.76 -22.16
CA ALA A 354 -7.42 4.22 -22.71
C ALA A 354 -6.78 5.12 -23.79
N ALA A 355 -7.53 6.08 -24.34
CA ALA A 355 -7.03 6.97 -25.38
C ALA A 355 -5.83 7.80 -24.90
N ASN A 356 -4.88 8.07 -25.80
CA ASN A 356 -3.63 8.79 -25.53
C ASN A 356 -3.82 10.17 -24.88
N LYS A 357 -5.01 10.77 -25.01
CA LYS A 357 -5.37 12.05 -24.39
C LYS A 357 -5.77 11.96 -22.92
N ASN A 358 -6.09 10.77 -22.41
CA ASN A 358 -6.67 10.56 -21.08
C ASN A 358 -5.79 9.64 -20.23
N ALA A 359 -5.42 8.47 -20.76
CA ALA A 359 -4.69 7.44 -20.03
C ALA A 359 -3.40 7.96 -19.34
N PRO A 360 -2.46 8.64 -20.03
CA PRO A 360 -1.24 9.10 -19.37
C PRO A 360 -1.51 10.17 -18.30
N PHE A 361 -2.51 11.04 -18.48
CA PHE A 361 -2.85 12.06 -17.50
C PHE A 361 -3.50 11.45 -16.24
N LEU A 362 -4.38 10.47 -16.41
CA LEU A 362 -4.97 9.73 -15.28
C LEU A 362 -3.91 8.96 -14.49
N SER A 363 -2.97 8.30 -15.19
CA SER A 363 -1.84 7.62 -14.55
C SER A 363 -0.92 8.59 -13.82
N MET A 364 -0.59 9.73 -14.44
CA MET A 364 0.21 10.78 -13.82
C MET A 364 -0.47 11.35 -12.56
N GLN A 365 -1.78 11.61 -12.62
CA GLN A 365 -2.56 12.06 -11.46
C GLN A 365 -2.59 11.00 -10.35
N ALA A 366 -2.76 9.72 -10.69
CA ALA A 366 -2.71 8.64 -9.71
C ALA A 366 -1.35 8.60 -9.00
N LEU A 367 -0.24 8.74 -9.73
CA LEU A 367 1.10 8.83 -9.13
C LEU A 367 1.25 10.09 -8.26
N HIS A 368 0.74 11.25 -8.68
CA HIS A 368 0.72 12.45 -7.84
C HIS A 368 -0.09 12.27 -6.55
N VAL A 369 -1.23 11.57 -6.60
CA VAL A 369 -2.01 11.21 -5.41
C VAL A 369 -1.16 10.36 -4.46
N LEU A 370 -0.51 9.31 -4.98
CA LEU A 370 0.34 8.43 -4.17
C LEU A 370 1.52 9.20 -3.55
N ARG A 371 2.15 10.11 -4.31
CA ARG A 371 3.19 11.02 -3.81
C ARG A 371 2.70 11.85 -2.64
N ASN A 372 1.54 12.50 -2.78
CA ASN A 372 1.01 13.40 -1.77
C ASN A 372 0.52 12.67 -0.51
N MET A 373 0.27 11.36 -0.59
CA MET A 373 -0.04 10.51 0.56
C MET A 373 1.16 9.69 1.05
N TYR A 374 2.35 9.88 0.48
CA TYR A 374 3.48 9.01 0.74
C TYR A 374 3.98 9.08 2.19
N PHE A 375 3.80 10.22 2.87
CA PHE A 375 4.10 10.35 4.30
C PHE A 375 3.29 9.38 5.19
N ILE A 376 2.17 8.87 4.69
CA ILE A 376 1.37 7.81 5.32
C ILE A 376 1.95 6.44 4.97
N THR A 377 2.21 6.20 3.68
CA THR A 377 2.73 4.91 3.17
C THR A 377 4.10 4.57 3.75
N SER A 378 5.02 5.53 3.84
CA SER A 378 6.38 5.33 4.38
C SER A 378 6.34 4.82 5.83
N ARG A 379 5.32 5.20 6.61
CA ARG A 379 5.18 4.76 8.00
C ARG A 379 4.63 3.34 8.15
N ILE A 380 3.85 2.85 7.18
CA ILE A 380 3.25 1.50 7.17
C ILE A 380 4.31 0.40 6.91
N GLY A 381 5.41 0.74 6.25
CA GLY A 381 6.52 -0.17 5.94
C GLY A 381 6.23 -1.14 4.80
N GLN A 382 7.01 -2.22 4.68
CA GLN A 382 6.99 -3.20 3.57
C GLN A 382 5.66 -3.97 3.38
N ASN A 383 4.68 -3.80 4.28
CA ASN A 383 3.34 -4.40 4.19
C ASN A 383 2.38 -3.53 3.35
N VAL A 384 2.85 -3.01 2.22
CA VAL A 384 2.02 -2.26 1.28
C VAL A 384 1.02 -3.22 0.62
N SER A 385 -0.26 -2.84 0.54
CA SER A 385 -1.29 -3.72 0.00
C SER A 385 -1.06 -4.04 -1.49
N SER A 386 -1.46 -5.23 -1.93
CA SER A 386 -1.39 -5.62 -3.35
C SER A 386 -2.15 -4.64 -4.27
N GLN A 387 -3.15 -3.94 -3.73
CA GLN A 387 -3.87 -2.90 -4.47
C GLN A 387 -3.01 -1.66 -4.71
N HIS A 388 -2.22 -1.21 -3.73
CA HIS A 388 -1.32 -0.08 -3.90
C HIS A 388 -0.21 -0.41 -4.92
N MET A 389 0.33 -1.63 -4.85
CA MET A 389 1.30 -2.12 -5.84
C MET A 389 0.71 -2.13 -7.25
N PHE A 390 -0.51 -2.65 -7.40
CA PHE A 390 -1.23 -2.60 -8.68
C PHE A 390 -1.40 -1.17 -9.20
N VAL A 391 -1.84 -0.22 -8.37
CA VAL A 391 -2.02 1.18 -8.79
C VAL A 391 -0.68 1.79 -9.24
N THR A 392 0.39 1.54 -8.49
CA THR A 392 1.72 2.06 -8.80
C THR A 392 2.23 1.51 -10.13
N LEU A 393 2.27 0.18 -10.27
CA LEU A 393 2.81 -0.47 -11.47
C LEU A 393 1.94 -0.22 -12.71
N ALA A 394 0.61 -0.27 -12.59
CA ALA A 394 -0.27 0.01 -13.73
C ALA A 394 -0.13 1.47 -14.21
N ALA A 395 0.00 2.43 -13.29
CA ALA A 395 0.21 3.83 -13.67
C ALA A 395 1.58 4.03 -14.33
N VAL A 396 2.64 3.40 -13.80
CA VAL A 396 3.99 3.42 -14.39
C VAL A 396 3.98 2.79 -15.78
N ASP A 397 3.38 1.61 -15.95
CA ASP A 397 3.32 0.89 -17.24
C ASP A 397 2.61 1.70 -18.32
N ILE A 398 1.50 2.36 -17.97
CA ILE A 398 0.78 3.25 -18.89
C ILE A 398 1.63 4.48 -19.22
N LEU A 399 2.21 5.14 -18.21
CA LEU A 399 2.95 6.39 -18.42
C LEU A 399 4.28 6.15 -19.15
N SER A 400 4.92 4.99 -18.95
CA SER A 400 6.16 4.59 -19.62
C SER A 400 6.02 4.47 -21.14
N GLN A 401 4.80 4.30 -21.65
CA GLN A 401 4.54 4.35 -23.10
C GLN A 401 4.63 5.77 -23.69
N TYR A 402 4.77 6.80 -22.85
CA TYR A 402 4.84 8.21 -23.22
C TYR A 402 6.08 8.87 -22.61
N PRO A 403 7.29 8.64 -23.16
CA PRO A 403 8.55 9.12 -22.58
C PRO A 403 8.57 10.61 -22.22
N ASP A 404 8.04 11.49 -23.09
CA ASP A 404 7.98 12.93 -22.82
C ASP A 404 7.11 13.25 -21.59
N LEU A 405 5.99 12.54 -21.42
CA LEU A 405 5.10 12.73 -20.28
C LEU A 405 5.67 12.10 -19.01
N ALA A 406 6.37 10.97 -19.12
CA ALA A 406 7.10 10.37 -18.01
C ALA A 406 8.21 11.31 -17.51
N GLU A 407 8.99 11.91 -18.41
CA GLU A 407 10.01 12.89 -18.05
C GLU A 407 9.38 14.15 -17.42
N ASN A 408 8.28 14.66 -17.97
CA ASN A 408 7.55 15.79 -17.38
C ASN A 408 7.04 15.47 -15.97
N PHE A 409 6.55 14.25 -15.73
CA PHE A 409 6.17 13.79 -14.40
C PHE A 409 7.38 13.75 -13.46
N MET A 410 8.50 13.14 -13.85
CA MET A 410 9.69 13.11 -13.02
C MET A 410 10.19 14.52 -12.66
N ARG A 411 10.12 15.46 -13.60
CA ARG A 411 10.44 16.88 -13.37
C ARG A 411 9.45 17.57 -12.42
N SER A 412 8.17 17.18 -12.41
CA SER A 412 7.16 17.76 -11.52
C SER A 412 7.24 17.23 -10.09
N ILE A 413 7.81 16.04 -9.88
CA ILE A 413 7.97 15.43 -8.55
C ILE A 413 9.37 15.53 -7.96
N LYS A 414 10.32 16.19 -8.65
CA LYS A 414 11.72 16.32 -8.24
C LYS A 414 11.88 16.83 -6.79
N PRO A 415 13.00 16.48 -6.12
CA PRO A 415 13.38 17.09 -4.85
C PRO A 415 13.40 18.62 -4.92
N SER A 416 13.01 19.28 -3.83
CA SER A 416 13.01 20.75 -3.74
C SER A 416 14.43 21.31 -3.91
N ASP A 417 15.40 20.70 -3.22
CA ASP A 417 16.81 21.09 -3.22
C ASP A 417 17.67 19.95 -3.80
N VAL A 418 17.64 19.79 -5.12
CA VAL A 418 18.45 18.75 -5.80
C VAL A 418 19.93 18.93 -5.45
N GLY A 419 20.57 17.85 -5.01
CA GLY A 419 21.97 17.85 -4.59
C GLY A 419 22.19 18.13 -3.09
N GLN A 420 21.13 18.31 -2.30
CA GLN A 420 21.21 18.42 -0.84
C GLN A 420 20.17 17.53 -0.17
N ILE A 421 20.46 17.08 1.06
CA ILE A 421 19.50 16.34 1.88
C ILE A 421 18.63 17.36 2.62
N PRO A 422 17.30 17.36 2.43
CA PRO A 422 16.43 18.27 3.17
C PRO A 422 16.48 18.01 4.67
N ALA A 423 16.41 19.08 5.46
CA ALA A 423 16.35 18.98 6.91
C ALA A 423 14.99 18.42 7.40
N HIS A 424 13.91 18.69 6.68
CA HIS A 424 12.56 18.37 7.13
C HIS A 424 12.16 16.92 6.77
N PRO A 425 11.68 16.09 7.73
CA PRO A 425 11.31 14.69 7.47
C PRO A 425 10.26 14.51 6.36
N ALA A 426 9.25 15.38 6.30
CA ALA A 426 8.27 15.32 5.22
C ALA A 426 8.85 15.52 3.81
N GLU A 427 9.93 16.30 3.65
CA GLU A 427 10.61 16.49 2.37
C GLU A 427 11.48 15.28 2.04
N ARG A 428 12.19 14.74 3.04
CA ARG A 428 12.91 13.47 2.91
C ARG A 428 11.99 12.31 2.49
N ALA A 429 10.76 12.27 2.99
CA ALA A 429 9.77 11.28 2.53
C ALA A 429 9.38 11.48 1.05
N LEU A 430 9.31 12.72 0.56
CA LEU A 430 9.06 12.97 -0.86
C LEU A 430 10.27 12.58 -1.73
N ASP A 431 11.50 12.77 -1.23
CA ASP A 431 12.71 12.33 -1.93
C ASP A 431 12.77 10.80 -2.00
N LEU A 432 12.37 10.11 -0.92
CA LEU A 432 12.22 8.66 -0.91
C LEU A 432 11.21 8.19 -1.97
N TYR A 433 10.05 8.86 -2.07
CA TYR A 433 9.07 8.57 -3.11
C TYR A 433 9.65 8.80 -4.50
N PHE A 434 10.37 9.91 -4.69
CA PHE A 434 11.00 10.26 -5.95
C PHE A 434 11.97 9.17 -6.40
N LEU A 435 12.92 8.76 -5.55
CA LEU A 435 13.94 7.75 -5.89
C LEU A 435 13.29 6.40 -6.21
N ASN A 436 12.39 5.92 -5.35
CA ASN A 436 11.67 4.66 -5.58
C ASN A 436 10.86 4.68 -6.89
N THR A 437 10.24 5.81 -7.23
CA THR A 437 9.48 5.96 -8.47
C THR A 437 10.40 6.11 -9.68
N ALA A 438 11.53 6.79 -9.52
CA ALA A 438 12.49 7.05 -10.58
C ALA A 438 13.15 5.77 -11.09
N GLU A 439 13.46 4.84 -10.18
CA GLU A 439 13.96 3.50 -10.53
C GLU A 439 13.10 2.82 -11.60
N LEU A 440 11.77 2.93 -11.45
CA LEU A 440 10.79 2.31 -12.34
C LEU A 440 10.73 2.96 -13.74
N PHE A 441 11.20 4.20 -13.90
CA PHE A 441 11.20 4.93 -15.17
C PHE A 441 12.55 4.95 -15.90
N THR A 442 13.63 4.40 -15.29
CA THR A 442 15.00 4.48 -15.83
C THR A 442 15.14 4.07 -17.30
N ILE A 443 14.35 3.10 -17.77
CA ILE A 443 14.39 2.57 -19.14
C ILE A 443 13.85 3.57 -20.18
N VAL A 444 12.92 4.44 -19.80
CA VAL A 444 12.21 5.35 -20.74
C VAL A 444 12.71 6.78 -20.69
N LEU A 445 13.47 7.16 -19.67
CA LEU A 445 14.00 8.52 -19.53
C LEU A 445 15.19 8.76 -20.45
N SER A 446 15.35 10.03 -20.86
CA SER A 446 16.53 10.45 -21.62
C SER A 446 17.80 10.42 -20.75
N PRO A 447 18.99 10.19 -21.33
CA PRO A 447 20.26 10.24 -20.58
C PRO A 447 20.46 11.57 -19.84
N THR A 448 20.09 12.69 -20.48
CA THR A 448 20.13 14.03 -19.88
C THR A 448 19.27 14.09 -18.61
N CYS A 449 18.04 13.60 -18.67
CA CYS A 449 17.15 13.53 -17.51
C CYS A 449 17.71 12.61 -16.42
N SER A 450 18.25 11.44 -16.79
CA SER A 450 18.88 10.52 -15.83
C SER A 450 20.05 11.16 -15.08
N GLU A 451 20.90 11.95 -15.75
CA GLU A 451 22.01 12.64 -15.10
C GLU A 451 21.55 13.84 -14.25
N GLU A 452 20.76 14.74 -14.85
CA GLU A 452 20.35 16.01 -14.21
C GLU A 452 19.38 15.80 -13.05
N LEU A 453 18.53 14.77 -13.08
CA LEU A 453 17.53 14.52 -12.06
C LEU A 453 17.87 13.31 -11.19
N LEU A 454 18.01 12.12 -11.77
CA LEU A 454 18.12 10.88 -10.99
C LEU A 454 19.45 10.80 -10.24
N ILE A 455 20.57 10.89 -10.97
CA ILE A 455 21.90 10.85 -10.35
C ILE A 455 22.05 12.03 -9.38
N SER A 456 21.72 13.25 -9.81
CA SER A 456 21.85 14.45 -8.98
C SER A 456 21.03 14.39 -7.68
N ALA A 457 19.86 13.74 -7.70
CA ALA A 457 19.04 13.52 -6.50
C ALA A 457 19.59 12.42 -5.59
N ALA A 458 20.18 11.36 -6.15
CA ALA A 458 20.70 10.22 -5.39
C ALA A 458 22.07 10.49 -4.73
N LEU A 459 22.93 11.27 -5.39
CA LEU A 459 24.32 11.53 -4.97
C LEU A 459 24.48 11.96 -3.50
N PRO A 460 23.66 12.87 -2.92
CA PRO A 460 23.83 13.32 -1.54
C PRO A 460 23.63 12.20 -0.51
N TYR A 461 22.84 11.18 -0.86
CA TYR A 461 22.48 10.10 0.06
C TYR A 461 23.51 8.99 0.11
N LEU A 462 24.27 8.76 -0.97
CA LEU A 462 25.32 7.72 -1.03
C LEU A 462 26.36 7.82 0.12
N PRO A 463 26.91 8.99 0.48
CA PRO A 463 27.81 9.12 1.63
C PRO A 463 27.09 9.14 2.98
N ALA A 464 25.76 9.32 3.00
CA ALA A 464 24.99 9.55 4.22
C ALA A 464 24.51 8.26 4.92
N GLY A 465 24.96 7.09 4.46
CA GLY A 465 24.55 5.78 4.99
C GLY A 465 24.76 5.61 6.51
N GLY A 466 25.68 6.38 7.11
CA GLY A 466 25.94 6.41 8.55
C GLY A 466 24.77 6.88 9.42
N ASN A 467 23.75 7.51 8.84
CA ASN A 467 22.57 7.99 9.56
C ASN A 467 21.41 7.01 9.44
N ASN A 468 21.05 6.32 10.53
CA ASN A 468 19.94 5.36 10.57
C ASN A 468 18.59 5.99 10.14
N ASN A 469 18.41 7.30 10.31
CA ASN A 469 17.19 8.01 9.89
C ASN A 469 17.08 8.18 8.37
N LEU A 470 18.15 7.87 7.63
CA LEU A 470 18.21 8.00 6.17
C LEU A 470 18.32 6.65 5.47
N LEU A 471 18.28 5.52 6.20
CA LEU A 471 18.56 4.19 5.65
C LEU A 471 17.69 3.86 4.43
N ASP A 472 16.37 4.05 4.52
CA ASP A 472 15.45 3.76 3.40
C ASP A 472 15.77 4.61 2.15
N ILE A 473 16.17 5.87 2.35
CA ILE A 473 16.50 6.80 1.25
C ILE A 473 17.86 6.47 0.66
N PHE A 474 18.81 6.12 1.52
CA PHE A 474 20.11 5.61 1.14
C PHE A 474 19.98 4.35 0.26
N GLU A 475 19.16 3.38 0.66
CA GLU A 475 18.90 2.17 -0.13
C GLU A 475 18.23 2.50 -1.48
N ALA A 476 17.23 3.38 -1.49
CA ALA A 476 16.58 3.84 -2.72
C ALA A 476 17.54 4.59 -3.66
N ALA A 477 18.47 5.37 -3.10
CA ALA A 477 19.50 6.08 -3.86
C ALA A 477 20.48 5.10 -4.53
N HIS A 478 20.93 4.07 -3.79
CA HIS A 478 21.75 2.99 -4.34
C HIS A 478 21.04 2.26 -5.48
N SER A 479 19.79 1.87 -5.26
CA SER A 479 18.97 1.18 -6.27
C SER A 479 18.81 2.02 -7.54
N THR A 480 18.49 3.31 -7.38
CA THR A 480 18.35 4.26 -8.50
C THR A 480 19.65 4.42 -9.29
N CYS A 481 20.80 4.57 -8.61
CA CYS A 481 22.09 4.72 -9.28
C CYS A 481 22.44 3.47 -10.09
N LEU A 482 22.30 2.28 -9.48
CA LEU A 482 22.56 1.01 -10.16
C LEU A 482 21.63 0.80 -11.36
N ALA A 483 20.35 1.14 -11.22
CA ALA A 483 19.39 1.07 -12.32
C ALA A 483 19.79 2.01 -13.48
N VAL A 484 20.19 3.25 -13.19
CA VAL A 484 20.69 4.20 -14.21
C VAL A 484 21.95 3.67 -14.89
N PHE A 485 22.89 3.10 -14.14
CA PHE A 485 24.14 2.56 -14.69
C PHE A 485 23.90 1.32 -15.56
N ALA A 486 22.88 0.53 -15.26
CA ALA A 486 22.51 -0.65 -16.03
C ALA A 486 21.93 -0.33 -17.41
N ILE A 487 21.50 0.92 -17.66
CA ILE A 487 20.93 1.31 -18.96
C ILE A 487 22.06 1.49 -20.00
N PRO A 488 22.03 0.78 -21.14
CA PRO A 488 23.09 0.86 -22.16
C PRO A 488 23.32 2.25 -22.76
N THR A 489 22.26 3.05 -22.91
CA THR A 489 22.35 4.43 -23.44
C THR A 489 23.02 5.39 -22.46
N ASN A 490 23.14 5.01 -21.18
CA ASN A 490 23.77 5.82 -20.13
C ASN A 490 25.25 5.48 -19.91
N ALA A 491 25.90 4.78 -20.85
CA ALA A 491 27.29 4.33 -20.71
C ALA A 491 28.28 5.45 -20.35
N SER A 492 28.11 6.65 -20.91
CA SER A 492 28.96 7.81 -20.59
C SER A 492 28.73 8.33 -19.16
N ILE A 493 27.48 8.35 -18.71
CA ILE A 493 27.08 8.76 -17.35
C ILE A 493 27.63 7.75 -16.33
N ALA A 494 27.43 6.46 -16.58
CA ALA A 494 27.98 5.40 -15.75
C ALA A 494 29.52 5.51 -15.64
N ALA A 495 30.22 5.66 -16.76
CA ALA A 495 31.69 5.85 -16.74
C ALA A 495 32.13 7.08 -15.91
N LYS A 496 31.33 8.15 -15.90
CA LYS A 496 31.61 9.38 -15.14
C LYS A 496 31.40 9.23 -13.63
N TYR A 497 30.32 8.59 -13.18
CA TYR A 497 29.93 8.57 -11.76
C TYR A 497 30.29 7.28 -11.02
N LEU A 498 30.61 6.19 -11.74
CA LEU A 498 30.91 4.89 -11.14
C LEU A 498 32.12 4.90 -10.20
N PRO A 499 33.23 5.63 -10.46
CA PRO A 499 34.32 5.76 -9.49
C PRO A 499 33.85 6.34 -8.14
N PHE A 500 33.07 7.43 -8.17
CA PHE A 500 32.50 8.03 -6.97
C PHE A 500 31.54 7.07 -6.26
N TYR A 501 30.69 6.37 -7.00
CA TYR A 501 29.77 5.38 -6.42
C TYR A 501 30.52 4.25 -5.69
N VAL A 502 31.58 3.72 -6.30
CA VAL A 502 32.39 2.63 -5.73
C VAL A 502 33.13 3.10 -4.47
N ASP A 503 33.70 4.30 -4.48
CA ASP A 503 34.33 4.88 -3.29
C ASP A 503 33.35 4.98 -2.12
N ASN A 504 32.10 5.42 -2.38
CA ASN A 504 31.06 5.47 -1.36
C ASN A 504 30.62 4.07 -0.91
N LEU A 505 30.45 3.12 -1.84
CA LEU A 505 30.10 1.73 -1.54
C LEU A 505 31.09 1.11 -0.54
N PHE A 506 32.38 1.36 -0.73
CA PHE A 506 33.44 0.93 0.15
C PHE A 506 33.58 1.76 1.44
N ALA A 507 33.06 2.99 1.48
CA ALA A 507 33.09 3.83 2.69
C ALA A 507 31.98 3.42 3.67
N VAL A 508 30.84 2.95 3.15
CA VAL A 508 29.66 2.60 3.94
C VAL A 508 29.59 1.10 4.31
N PHE A 509 30.26 0.22 3.56
CA PHE A 509 30.46 -1.18 3.96
C PHE A 509 31.66 -1.30 4.92
N PRO A 510 31.57 -2.08 6.02
CA PRO A 510 30.48 -2.97 6.43
C PRO A 510 29.45 -2.38 7.41
N ASN A 511 29.57 -1.10 7.77
CA ASN A 511 28.79 -0.52 8.87
C ASN A 511 27.31 -0.26 8.52
N ASN A 512 27.03 0.14 7.28
CA ASN A 512 25.71 0.59 6.82
C ASN A 512 25.16 -0.23 5.65
N LEU A 513 25.94 -1.18 5.13
CA LEU A 513 25.52 -2.13 4.12
C LEU A 513 25.76 -3.55 4.59
N SER A 514 24.78 -4.42 4.37
CA SER A 514 24.97 -5.85 4.57
C SER A 514 25.89 -6.45 3.50
N ILE A 515 26.51 -7.59 3.82
CA ILE A 515 27.32 -8.39 2.89
C ILE A 515 26.54 -8.69 1.61
N ARG A 516 25.26 -9.04 1.74
CA ARG A 516 24.39 -9.33 0.59
C ARG A 516 24.19 -8.11 -0.30
N GLN A 517 23.90 -6.94 0.29
CA GLN A 517 23.72 -5.70 -0.46
C GLN A 517 25.01 -5.26 -1.14
N PHE A 518 26.15 -5.31 -0.44
CA PHE A 518 27.45 -4.99 -1.01
C PHE A 518 27.80 -5.90 -2.19
N ARG A 519 27.68 -7.23 -2.01
CA ARG A 519 27.95 -8.22 -3.07
C ARG A 519 27.08 -7.98 -4.29
N LEU A 520 25.78 -7.75 -4.10
CA LEU A 520 24.86 -7.48 -5.19
C LEU A 520 25.25 -6.19 -5.94
N ALA A 521 25.48 -5.10 -5.20
CA ALA A 521 25.86 -3.82 -5.78
C ALA A 521 27.18 -3.91 -6.57
N PHE A 522 28.20 -4.52 -6.00
CA PHE A 522 29.51 -4.67 -6.67
C PHE A 522 29.43 -5.60 -7.88
N LYS A 523 28.66 -6.70 -7.78
CA LYS A 523 28.38 -7.60 -8.91
C LYS A 523 27.73 -6.85 -10.07
N THR A 524 26.71 -6.02 -9.78
CA THR A 524 26.04 -5.18 -10.79
C THR A 524 27.00 -4.17 -11.43
N VAL A 525 27.83 -3.49 -10.63
CA VAL A 525 28.87 -2.58 -11.12
C VAL A 525 29.81 -3.28 -12.10
N LEU A 526 30.32 -4.45 -11.74
CA LEU A 526 31.19 -5.23 -12.63
C LEU A 526 30.47 -5.65 -13.90
N GLN A 527 29.25 -6.17 -13.79
CA GLN A 527 28.45 -6.58 -14.95
C GLN A 527 28.23 -5.41 -15.93
N VAL A 528 27.99 -4.19 -15.42
CA VAL A 528 27.82 -2.97 -16.23
C VAL A 528 29.11 -2.54 -16.92
N THR A 529 30.28 -2.86 -16.34
CA THR A 529 31.59 -2.54 -16.95
C THR A 529 32.14 -3.65 -17.85
N ALA A 530 31.52 -4.82 -17.83
CA ALA A 530 31.94 -6.01 -18.57
C ALA A 530 31.12 -6.24 -19.86
N PRO A 531 31.62 -7.01 -20.85
CA PRO A 531 30.86 -7.34 -22.05
C PRO A 531 29.55 -8.08 -21.71
N PRO A 532 28.43 -7.78 -22.41
CA PRO A 532 28.31 -7.04 -23.67
C PRO A 532 28.07 -5.52 -23.52
N SER A 533 28.27 -4.93 -22.34
CA SER A 533 27.99 -3.50 -22.10
C SER A 533 28.82 -2.56 -22.99
N PRO A 534 28.26 -1.42 -23.46
CA PRO A 534 29.01 -0.43 -24.22
C PRO A 534 30.21 0.17 -23.48
N ILE A 535 30.16 0.23 -22.13
CA ILE A 535 31.25 0.75 -21.29
C ILE A 535 32.49 -0.14 -21.42
N ALA A 536 32.32 -1.45 -21.54
CA ALA A 536 33.43 -2.41 -21.65
C ALA A 536 34.31 -2.13 -22.87
N ASN A 537 33.75 -1.55 -23.94
CA ASN A 537 34.49 -1.19 -25.14
C ASN A 537 35.15 0.18 -25.03
N SER A 538 34.49 1.13 -24.35
CA SER A 538 35.00 2.49 -24.20
C SER A 538 36.09 2.59 -23.12
N ASN A 539 35.96 1.80 -22.05
CA ASN A 539 36.84 1.77 -20.89
C ASN A 539 37.25 0.33 -20.56
N ARG A 540 38.05 -0.29 -21.44
CA ARG A 540 38.43 -1.71 -21.34
C ARG A 540 39.09 -2.11 -20.01
N LEU A 541 39.85 -1.21 -19.38
CA LEU A 541 40.57 -1.49 -18.14
C LEU A 541 39.71 -1.34 -16.88
N LEU A 542 38.51 -0.77 -16.98
CA LEU A 542 37.70 -0.42 -15.82
C LEU A 542 37.30 -1.64 -14.95
N PRO A 543 36.88 -2.81 -15.51
CA PRO A 543 36.62 -4.00 -14.70
C PRO A 543 37.84 -4.45 -13.88
N SER A 544 39.02 -4.47 -14.49
CA SER A 544 40.26 -4.87 -13.82
C SER A 544 40.67 -3.87 -12.74
N ILE A 545 40.52 -2.56 -12.97
CA ILE A 545 40.76 -1.52 -11.95
C ILE A 545 39.82 -1.71 -10.75
N LEU A 546 38.55 -2.00 -10.99
CA LEU A 546 37.58 -2.24 -9.92
C LEU A 546 37.93 -3.48 -9.09
N LEU A 547 38.34 -4.56 -9.76
CA LEU A 547 38.79 -5.77 -9.10
C LEU A 547 40.10 -5.56 -8.32
N GLU A 548 41.02 -4.73 -8.83
CA GLU A 548 42.25 -4.36 -8.13
C GLU A 548 41.96 -3.61 -6.83
N VAL A 549 41.06 -2.62 -6.87
CA VAL A 549 40.62 -1.92 -5.66
C VAL A 549 39.97 -2.89 -4.66
N LEU A 550 39.13 -3.82 -5.14
CA LEU A 550 38.49 -4.83 -4.30
C LEU A 550 39.51 -5.80 -3.70
N TYR A 551 40.48 -6.25 -4.49
CA TYR A 551 41.54 -7.16 -4.09
C TYR A 551 42.41 -6.53 -3.00
N ASP A 552 42.87 -5.30 -3.21
CA ASP A 552 43.68 -4.55 -2.24
C ASP A 552 42.93 -4.33 -0.92
N ARG A 553 41.63 -4.04 -0.99
CA ARG A 553 40.76 -3.91 0.19
C ARG A 553 40.62 -5.26 0.90
N ALA A 554 40.33 -6.35 0.19
CA ALA A 554 40.20 -7.69 0.75
C ALA A 554 41.50 -8.17 1.43
N HIS A 555 42.65 -7.82 0.83
CA HIS A 555 43.96 -8.15 1.38
C HIS A 555 44.24 -7.49 2.73
N ARG A 556 43.68 -6.28 2.96
CA ARG A 556 43.88 -5.48 4.18
C ARG A 556 42.71 -5.55 5.18
N ALA A 557 41.59 -6.16 4.79
CA ALA A 557 40.37 -6.24 5.58
C ALA A 557 40.52 -7.16 6.81
N SER A 558 39.69 -6.93 7.83
CA SER A 558 39.70 -7.79 9.03
C SER A 558 39.19 -9.20 8.71
N GLY A 559 39.85 -10.19 9.33
CA GLY A 559 39.41 -11.58 9.34
C GLY A 559 38.39 -11.88 10.44
N ASP A 560 38.06 -10.89 11.29
CA ASP A 560 37.09 -11.06 12.38
C ASP A 560 35.66 -11.09 11.83
N ALA A 561 34.80 -11.89 12.47
CA ALA A 561 33.40 -12.00 12.08
C ALA A 561 32.67 -10.66 12.23
N LEU A 562 31.93 -10.28 11.18
CA LEU A 562 31.12 -9.06 11.18
C LEU A 562 29.89 -9.21 12.11
N PRO A 563 29.39 -8.11 12.68
CA PRO A 563 28.18 -8.13 13.52
C PRO A 563 26.96 -8.64 12.75
N GLU A 564 25.98 -9.20 13.46
CA GLU A 564 24.76 -9.79 12.86
C GLU A 564 24.04 -8.83 11.91
N SER A 565 24.03 -7.53 12.21
CA SER A 565 23.44 -6.48 11.37
C SER A 565 24.07 -6.39 9.98
N ALA A 566 25.36 -6.70 9.85
CA ALA A 566 26.09 -6.67 8.59
C ALA A 566 25.99 -8.00 7.82
N GLN A 567 25.55 -9.09 8.45
CA GLN A 567 25.47 -10.40 7.80
C GLN A 567 24.33 -10.49 6.76
N GLY A 568 23.25 -9.72 6.94
CA GLY A 568 22.13 -9.65 5.98
C GLY A 568 21.29 -10.93 5.88
N TYR A 569 21.25 -11.74 6.95
CA TYR A 569 20.42 -12.94 7.02
C TYR A 569 18.93 -12.60 7.19
N SER A 570 18.07 -13.38 6.54
CA SER A 570 16.64 -13.34 6.82
C SER A 570 16.35 -13.99 8.19
N ASN A 571 15.24 -13.64 8.85
CA ASN A 571 14.85 -14.27 10.13
C ASN A 571 14.74 -15.81 10.04
N GLU A 572 14.59 -16.36 8.83
CA GLU A 572 14.52 -17.81 8.57
C GLU A 572 15.90 -18.48 8.46
N ASP A 573 16.96 -17.69 8.19
CA ASP A 573 18.36 -18.14 8.06
C ASP A 573 19.16 -17.97 9.38
N MET A 574 18.59 -17.26 10.36
CA MET A 574 19.21 -17.03 11.67
C MET A 574 19.53 -18.36 12.35
N GLY A 575 20.82 -18.67 12.49
CA GLY A 575 21.34 -19.88 13.13
C GLY A 575 21.76 -21.02 12.20
N LYS A 576 21.63 -20.88 10.87
CA LYS A 576 22.10 -21.89 9.89
C LYS A 576 23.31 -21.44 9.06
N SER A 577 23.58 -20.14 9.00
CA SER A 577 24.62 -19.54 8.18
C SER A 577 25.88 -19.22 8.97
N ILE A 578 27.03 -19.51 8.38
CA ILE A 578 28.35 -19.22 8.96
C ILE A 578 28.56 -17.71 8.95
N PRO A 579 28.82 -17.06 10.10
CA PRO A 579 29.08 -15.63 10.14
C PRO A 579 30.35 -15.32 9.35
N LEU A 580 30.27 -14.36 8.43
CA LEU A 580 31.35 -13.99 7.55
C LEU A 580 32.13 -12.77 8.07
N SER A 581 33.43 -12.73 7.78
CA SER A 581 34.28 -11.56 8.00
C SER A 581 34.21 -10.58 6.83
N GLU A 582 34.74 -9.37 7.02
CA GLU A 582 34.89 -8.38 5.95
C GLU A 582 35.76 -8.95 4.81
N GLN A 583 36.89 -9.58 5.16
CA GLN A 583 37.77 -10.23 4.19
C GLN A 583 37.05 -11.31 3.38
N ALA A 584 36.25 -12.17 4.02
CA ALA A 584 35.49 -13.20 3.33
C ALA A 584 34.40 -12.62 2.42
N ALA A 585 33.70 -11.57 2.88
CA ALA A 585 32.67 -10.88 2.09
C ALA A 585 33.23 -10.21 0.82
N LEU A 586 34.37 -9.53 0.92
CA LEU A 586 35.05 -8.92 -0.22
C LEU A 586 35.58 -9.99 -1.19
N THR A 587 36.12 -11.10 -0.66
CA THR A 587 36.57 -12.24 -1.48
C THR A 587 35.40 -12.87 -2.25
N LEU A 588 34.25 -13.08 -1.60
CA LEU A 588 33.03 -13.56 -2.26
C LEU A 588 32.53 -12.60 -3.35
N SER A 589 32.61 -11.28 -3.10
CA SER A 589 32.25 -10.26 -4.10
C SER A 589 33.14 -10.32 -5.34
N LEU A 590 34.42 -10.62 -5.14
CA LEU A 590 35.39 -10.78 -6.23
C LEU A 590 35.05 -12.02 -7.07
N ILE A 591 34.75 -13.13 -6.40
CA ILE A 591 34.33 -14.39 -7.03
C ILE A 591 33.06 -14.21 -7.85
N ASP A 592 32.07 -13.49 -7.32
CA ASP A 592 30.82 -13.19 -8.03
C ASP A 592 31.04 -12.39 -9.31
N GLY A 593 32.15 -11.66 -9.41
CA GLY A 593 32.54 -10.86 -10.56
C GLY A 593 33.19 -11.64 -11.70
N LEU A 594 33.81 -12.78 -11.42
CA LEU A 594 34.62 -13.54 -12.39
C LEU A 594 33.81 -13.93 -13.64
N CYS A 595 32.54 -14.28 -13.46
CA CYS A 595 31.67 -14.74 -14.55
C CYS A 595 31.49 -13.73 -15.71
N PHE A 596 31.75 -12.45 -15.46
CA PHE A 596 31.50 -11.38 -16.44
C PHE A 596 32.74 -10.97 -17.24
N LEU A 597 33.94 -11.23 -16.69
CA LEU A 597 35.21 -10.74 -17.21
C LEU A 597 35.54 -11.27 -18.60
N ARG A 598 36.39 -10.57 -19.35
CA ARG A 598 36.91 -11.12 -20.61
C ARG A 598 37.83 -12.29 -20.30
N VAL A 599 38.03 -13.18 -21.27
CA VAL A 599 38.95 -14.33 -21.11
C VAL A 599 40.37 -13.85 -20.79
N ASP A 600 40.82 -12.76 -21.41
CA ASP A 600 42.11 -12.14 -21.12
C ASP A 600 42.25 -11.74 -19.64
N ASP A 601 41.19 -11.14 -19.07
CA ASP A 601 41.19 -10.69 -17.67
C ASP A 601 41.06 -11.89 -16.71
N LEU A 602 40.31 -12.94 -17.09
CA LEU A 602 40.18 -14.17 -16.31
C LEU A 602 41.52 -14.88 -16.08
N GLU A 603 42.43 -14.81 -17.06
CA GLU A 603 43.77 -15.40 -16.91
C GLU A 603 44.55 -14.80 -15.73
N GLU A 604 44.39 -13.49 -15.51
CA GLU A 604 45.01 -12.78 -14.39
C GLU A 604 44.24 -12.97 -13.08
N TRP A 605 42.91 -12.85 -13.14
CA TRP A 605 42.09 -12.77 -11.93
C TRP A 605 41.80 -14.12 -11.26
N LEU A 606 41.82 -15.24 -11.98
CA LEU A 606 41.60 -16.57 -11.39
C LEU A 606 42.67 -16.94 -10.33
N PRO A 607 43.99 -16.83 -10.61
CA PRO A 607 45.03 -17.05 -9.60
C PRO A 607 44.96 -16.08 -8.42
N LEU A 608 44.68 -14.79 -8.68
CA LEU A 608 44.58 -13.77 -7.63
C LEU A 608 43.40 -14.06 -6.69
N SER A 609 42.24 -14.43 -7.23
CA SER A 609 41.08 -14.85 -6.43
C SER A 609 41.41 -16.05 -5.53
N ALA A 610 42.11 -17.05 -6.08
CA ALA A 610 42.56 -18.22 -5.33
C ALA A 610 43.58 -17.86 -4.24
N SER A 611 44.43 -16.85 -4.45
CA SER A 611 45.35 -16.35 -3.44
C SER A 611 44.61 -15.76 -2.23
N LEU A 612 43.55 -14.97 -2.45
CA LEU A 612 42.73 -14.41 -1.37
C LEU A 612 41.99 -15.49 -0.58
N LEU A 613 41.46 -16.52 -1.27
CA LEU A 613 40.82 -17.67 -0.61
C LEU A 613 41.76 -18.34 0.42
N ASN A 614 43.04 -18.42 0.11
CA ASN A 614 44.04 -19.03 0.99
C ASN A 614 44.50 -18.10 2.13
N MET A 615 44.15 -16.81 2.10
CA MET A 615 44.41 -15.88 3.20
C MET A 615 43.36 -15.95 4.31
N ILE A 616 42.17 -16.48 4.02
CA ILE A 616 41.09 -16.63 5.00
C ILE A 616 41.49 -17.71 6.02
N ARG A 617 41.69 -17.29 7.27
CA ARG A 617 42.16 -18.16 8.36
C ARG A 617 41.08 -19.08 8.91
N ASP A 618 39.84 -18.61 8.90
CA ASP A 618 38.69 -19.39 9.40
C ASP A 618 38.34 -20.50 8.39
N PRO A 619 38.39 -21.78 8.80
CA PRO A 619 38.19 -22.91 7.88
C PRO A 619 36.75 -22.99 7.34
N ASP A 620 35.75 -22.57 8.12
CA ASP A 620 34.35 -22.62 7.75
C ASP A 620 34.02 -21.50 6.75
N MET A 621 34.52 -20.28 6.99
CA MET A 621 34.41 -19.17 6.03
C MET A 621 35.15 -19.49 4.73
N ARG A 622 36.34 -20.09 4.81
CA ARG A 622 37.12 -20.53 3.64
C ARG A 622 36.35 -21.59 2.84
N ALA A 623 35.78 -22.58 3.50
CA ALA A 623 34.99 -23.62 2.84
C ALA A 623 33.80 -23.03 2.07
N GLN A 624 33.11 -22.05 2.66
CA GLN A 624 32.01 -21.35 1.98
C GLN A 624 32.48 -20.56 0.75
N CYS A 625 33.63 -19.89 0.84
CA CYS A 625 34.18 -19.15 -0.30
C CYS A 625 34.67 -20.09 -1.41
N VAL A 626 35.28 -21.24 -1.06
CA VAL A 626 35.67 -22.30 -2.01
C VAL A 626 34.44 -22.90 -2.69
N GLN A 627 33.37 -23.15 -1.94
CA GLN A 627 32.12 -23.65 -2.51
C GLN A 627 31.55 -22.65 -3.52
N ARG A 628 31.48 -21.36 -3.16
CA ARG A 628 31.00 -20.34 -4.09
C ARG A 628 31.90 -20.19 -5.32
N PHE A 629 33.22 -20.31 -5.15
CA PHE A 629 34.17 -20.32 -6.27
C PHE A 629 33.85 -21.45 -7.25
N TRP A 630 33.67 -22.66 -6.73
CA TRP A 630 33.30 -23.82 -7.54
C TRP A 630 31.93 -23.63 -8.22
N ASP A 631 30.94 -23.12 -7.50
CA ASP A 631 29.61 -22.86 -8.05
C ASP A 631 29.69 -21.84 -9.21
N ALA A 632 30.44 -20.75 -9.05
CA ALA A 632 30.63 -19.75 -10.10
C ALA A 632 31.22 -20.34 -11.40
N LEU A 633 32.10 -21.35 -11.28
CA LEU A 633 32.68 -22.03 -12.44
C LEU A 633 31.76 -23.09 -13.06
N SER A 634 30.83 -23.67 -12.29
CA SER A 634 30.11 -24.89 -12.68
C SER A 634 28.59 -24.73 -12.89
N ASN A 635 27.99 -23.62 -12.43
CA ASN A 635 26.54 -23.44 -12.42
C ASN A 635 25.96 -22.85 -13.73
N GLY A 636 26.79 -22.65 -14.75
CA GLY A 636 26.36 -22.11 -16.05
C GLY A 636 26.16 -20.59 -16.09
N GLU A 637 26.67 -19.83 -15.12
CA GLU A 637 26.70 -18.35 -15.16
C GLU A 637 27.64 -17.80 -16.26
N MET A 638 28.57 -18.62 -16.75
CA MET A 638 29.55 -18.25 -17.78
C MET A 638 29.10 -18.63 -19.19
N ASP A 639 29.52 -17.85 -20.19
CA ASP A 639 29.39 -18.27 -21.58
C ASP A 639 30.36 -19.41 -21.93
N VAL A 640 30.18 -20.00 -23.12
CA VAL A 640 30.94 -21.19 -23.55
C VAL A 640 32.46 -20.94 -23.55
N GLU A 641 32.88 -19.75 -23.96
CA GLU A 641 34.30 -19.42 -24.08
C GLU A 641 34.97 -19.26 -22.71
N ARG A 642 34.34 -18.49 -21.81
CA ARG A 642 34.80 -18.34 -20.42
C ARG A 642 34.79 -19.66 -19.67
N ALA A 643 33.71 -20.43 -19.79
CA ALA A 643 33.57 -21.73 -19.13
C ALA A 643 34.68 -22.70 -19.58
N ASN A 644 34.96 -22.77 -20.89
CA ASN A 644 36.04 -23.60 -21.43
C ASN A 644 37.41 -23.19 -20.86
N TYR A 645 37.68 -21.88 -20.75
CA TYR A 645 38.91 -21.40 -20.14
C TYR A 645 39.02 -21.78 -18.66
N CYS A 646 37.97 -21.56 -17.87
CA CYS A 646 37.94 -21.89 -16.46
C CYS A 646 38.11 -23.40 -16.19
N VAL A 647 37.49 -24.27 -17.00
CA VAL A 647 37.68 -25.72 -16.92
C VAL A 647 39.13 -26.09 -17.25
N THR A 648 39.69 -25.51 -18.31
CA THR A 648 41.10 -25.75 -18.69
C THR A 648 42.04 -25.32 -17.57
N TRP A 649 41.81 -24.14 -16.98
CA TRP A 649 42.59 -23.63 -15.87
C TRP A 649 42.50 -24.54 -14.63
N TRP A 650 41.28 -24.96 -14.29
CA TRP A 650 41.01 -25.85 -13.16
C TRP A 650 41.66 -27.23 -13.31
N SER A 651 41.56 -27.84 -14.51
CA SER A 651 42.02 -29.22 -14.75
C SER A 651 43.48 -29.34 -15.13
N THR A 652 44.06 -28.35 -15.83
CA THR A 652 45.39 -28.49 -16.46
C THR A 652 46.39 -27.40 -16.10
N LYS A 653 45.95 -26.22 -15.63
CA LYS A 653 46.85 -25.12 -15.21
C LYS A 653 47.06 -25.02 -13.69
N GLY A 654 46.78 -26.09 -12.94
CA GLY A 654 47.00 -26.14 -11.49
C GLY A 654 45.97 -25.38 -10.63
N GLY A 655 44.85 -24.94 -11.24
CA GLY A 655 43.85 -24.14 -10.54
C GLY A 655 43.14 -24.89 -9.40
N ARG A 656 42.89 -26.19 -9.59
CA ARG A 656 42.30 -27.05 -8.55
C ARG A 656 43.19 -27.09 -7.29
N GLU A 657 44.49 -27.29 -7.48
CA GLU A 657 45.45 -27.40 -6.39
C GLU A 657 45.55 -26.07 -5.64
N LEU A 658 45.59 -24.97 -6.40
CA LEU A 658 45.69 -23.62 -5.86
C LEU A 658 44.47 -23.23 -5.00
N VAL A 659 43.26 -23.61 -5.40
CA VAL A 659 42.01 -23.29 -4.68
C VAL A 659 41.78 -24.20 -3.48
N LEU A 660 42.03 -25.52 -3.61
CA LEU A 660 41.71 -26.48 -2.55
C LEU A 660 42.79 -26.52 -1.46
N PHE A 661 44.07 -26.46 -1.84
CA PHE A 661 45.19 -26.79 -0.95
C PHE A 661 46.13 -25.62 -0.68
N GLY A 662 46.13 -24.59 -1.53
CA GLY A 662 47.01 -23.42 -1.38
C GLY A 662 48.51 -23.74 -1.51
N PRO A 663 49.39 -22.73 -1.31
CA PRO A 663 50.84 -22.87 -1.52
C PRO A 663 51.57 -23.75 -0.47
N GLU A 664 50.91 -24.20 0.60
CA GLU A 664 51.54 -24.94 1.70
C GLU A 664 51.91 -26.41 1.33
N MET A 665 51.39 -26.95 0.23
CA MET A 665 51.74 -28.30 -0.23
C MET A 665 53.01 -28.39 -1.08
N GLU A 666 53.56 -27.27 -1.58
CA GLU A 666 54.83 -27.32 -2.32
C GLU A 666 56.05 -27.39 -1.40
N HIS A 667 55.96 -26.86 -0.18
CA HIS A 667 57.08 -26.86 0.78
C HIS A 667 57.13 -28.11 1.67
N SER A 668 56.07 -28.91 1.71
CA SER A 668 55.99 -30.14 2.50
C SER A 668 56.29 -31.42 1.71
N ASN A 669 56.44 -31.33 0.37
CA ASN A 669 56.71 -32.49 -0.51
C ASN A 669 58.10 -32.50 -1.17
N ALA A 670 59.06 -31.68 -0.71
CA ALA A 670 60.47 -31.80 -1.10
C ALA A 670 61.19 -33.01 -0.45
N GLY A 671 60.42 -34.05 -0.04
CA GLY A 671 60.90 -35.16 0.75
C GLY A 671 60.13 -36.46 0.60
N SER A 672 59.55 -36.77 -0.56
CA SER A 672 59.27 -38.17 -0.93
C SER A 672 58.97 -38.32 -2.41
N ASP A 673 59.86 -39.02 -3.11
CA ASP A 673 59.64 -39.59 -4.45
C ASP A 673 58.28 -40.29 -4.55
N GLN A 674 57.38 -39.76 -5.38
CA GLN A 674 56.47 -40.55 -6.22
C GLN A 674 55.85 -39.65 -7.29
N GLY A 675 56.05 -40.07 -8.55
CA GLY A 675 55.92 -39.23 -9.74
C GLY A 675 54.50 -38.93 -10.22
N ALA A 676 54.46 -38.02 -11.20
CA ALA A 676 53.30 -37.55 -11.92
C ALA A 676 52.45 -38.69 -12.51
N TYR A 677 51.18 -38.75 -12.12
CA TYR A 677 50.19 -39.59 -12.81
C TYR A 677 49.54 -38.80 -13.95
N MET A 678 50.03 -39.04 -15.17
CA MET A 678 49.35 -38.71 -16.41
C MET A 678 48.17 -39.68 -16.61
N SER A 679 46.93 -39.17 -16.58
CA SER A 679 45.74 -39.95 -16.97
C SER A 679 45.49 -39.80 -18.46
N GLY A 680 45.90 -40.81 -19.21
CA GLY A 680 45.57 -40.96 -20.62
C GLY A 680 45.81 -42.40 -21.06
N ALA A 681 44.86 -43.30 -20.80
CA ALA A 681 44.86 -44.63 -21.41
C ALA A 681 43.45 -45.19 -21.54
N ILE A 682 43.07 -45.42 -22.80
CA ILE A 682 41.86 -46.07 -23.30
C ILE A 682 41.78 -47.51 -22.77
N GLY A 683 40.58 -47.91 -22.30
CA GLY A 683 40.32 -49.19 -21.67
C GLY A 683 40.41 -50.40 -22.60
N GLY A 684 41.10 -51.44 -22.12
CA GLY A 684 41.15 -52.78 -22.72
C GLY A 684 40.34 -53.79 -21.91
N VAL A 685 39.29 -54.30 -22.58
CA VAL A 685 38.54 -55.56 -22.44
C VAL A 685 38.90 -56.50 -21.27
N ALA A 686 37.88 -56.83 -20.46
CA ALA A 686 37.90 -57.88 -19.44
C ALA A 686 37.71 -59.29 -20.04
N PRO A 687 38.36 -60.35 -19.51
CA PRO A 687 38.05 -61.72 -19.87
C PRO A 687 37.00 -62.34 -18.91
N GLU A 688 36.08 -63.10 -19.50
CA GLU A 688 35.14 -63.99 -18.80
C GLU A 688 35.86 -65.10 -18.02
N SER A 689 35.28 -65.56 -16.91
CA SER A 689 35.13 -67.01 -16.71
C SER A 689 34.00 -67.37 -15.73
N LYS A 690 33.21 -68.35 -16.17
CA LYS A 690 32.13 -69.07 -15.50
C LYS A 690 32.57 -69.73 -14.18
N LEU A 691 31.74 -69.61 -13.15
CA LEU A 691 30.96 -70.68 -12.51
C LEU A 691 30.01 -70.09 -11.47
#